data_AF-A0AAJ8BYJ4-F1
#
_entry.id   AF-A0AAJ8BYJ4-F1
#
_cell.length_a   1.000
_cell.length_b   1.000
_cell.length_c   1.000
_cell.angle_alpha   90.00
_cell.angle_beta   90.00
_cell.angle_gamma   90.00
#
_symmetry.space_group_name_H-M   'P 1'
#
loop_
_entity.id
_entity.type
_entity.pdbx_description
1 polymer ?
#
loop_
_entity_poly.entity_id
_entity_poly.type
_entity_poly.pdbx_seq_one_letter_code
_entity_poly.pdbx_strand_id
1 'polypeptide(L)'
;MAGNHHPQAPTPTTLPENDQSHLCGYYFDQRNESSVVHVPSAQDDFWFQSQPLSGSLLKRLNSIQLITSSYDDHDNVSDVSGTNRSWFELSIFRENAEAQNGHRWMSHENRFGTNALQYHKGRVFTRHSEILKLLKDGDRIGVHAAAVQSDSNNYRQNGILIYGICCKGHEQPLQDSVLRKMLRMDERDPNAHSTFEYLSDKTTDQVEDEIKGDGENPIVARMKWEDTNKFATLATEAKVKRKNVLLLLDAEDLPESTNIDRRLSWGQTVENIWKCKMKELCNAIWQAPENNYFHFLVQLGLEGAIYKGFQENATQAHLIYEPTSAKGGFLRSYSDKDMENLNERPSNPSPPTTSWSLETDSEPVLVSVELDLANAETTSRVPLVLKSLPCSPQKAAQDTLIQGFECVLPYMPSARFGNLITADRGEVDGFRKIANMVHEWYLSNDESKPLSIAVFGQPGSGKSFGVKEVIKSILAADGKGITDLEFNLSQFREETDLRHAFEVIRGKALSREVPIVFFDEFDSTFQERELGWLPHFIKPIKEGKYKDGAVERPLGRGIYIFIGGTKTNHDDFFKSLSNGDDSGGDPHRKVKEDFRTALKGYVDILGPSQLGDQDMNYFPIRRAILLRSMLERIFKFAKGKPIEMDTGVRNALLFTPTVLHGARSLESILSMSKINAGNPIKVNDICKEDQRKLHVKDPKFEQYLNGKINPPNAERDEQHYAWIERKSGRAYKPRPVVHFDPTTTSAVSGSASG
;
A
#
# COMPACT_ATOMS: atom_id res chain seq x y z
N MET A 1 -3.89 43.04 -34.86
CA MET A 1 -4.27 43.10 -33.43
C MET A 1 -5.33 42.05 -33.18
N ALA A 2 -4.92 40.83 -32.80
CA ALA A 2 -5.84 39.80 -32.32
C ALA A 2 -5.48 39.59 -30.85
N GLY A 3 -6.32 40.09 -29.96
CA GLY A 3 -6.11 39.97 -28.52
C GLY A 3 -6.27 38.51 -28.10
N ASN A 4 -5.24 37.96 -27.47
CA ASN A 4 -5.33 36.75 -26.68
C ASN A 4 -6.22 37.05 -25.46
N HIS A 5 -7.51 36.80 -25.57
CA HIS A 5 -8.36 36.62 -24.41
C HIS A 5 -8.04 35.25 -23.81
N HIS A 6 -7.22 35.22 -22.76
CA HIS A 6 -7.24 34.11 -21.81
C HIS A 6 -8.68 33.92 -21.33
N PRO A 7 -9.25 32.69 -21.36
CA PRO A 7 -10.57 32.46 -20.78
C PRO A 7 -10.52 32.85 -19.30
N GLN A 8 -11.39 33.78 -18.89
CA GLN A 8 -11.55 34.14 -17.48
C GLN A 8 -11.81 32.86 -16.67
N ALA A 9 -11.08 32.68 -15.57
CA ALA A 9 -11.33 31.57 -14.65
C ALA A 9 -12.80 31.59 -14.19
N PRO A 10 -13.48 30.44 -14.10
CA PRO A 10 -14.87 30.39 -13.66
C PRO A 10 -14.98 31.03 -12.27
N THR A 11 -15.78 32.09 -12.16
CA THR A 11 -15.96 32.82 -10.90
C THR A 11 -16.94 32.03 -10.02
N PRO A 12 -16.53 31.59 -8.82
CA PRO A 12 -17.42 30.82 -7.94
C PRO A 12 -18.58 31.69 -7.44
N THR A 13 -19.76 31.10 -7.31
CA THR A 13 -20.97 31.78 -6.82
C THR A 13 -21.50 31.14 -5.53
N THR A 14 -22.20 31.89 -4.69
CA THR A 14 -22.80 31.34 -3.46
C THR A 14 -23.79 30.23 -3.80
N LEU A 15 -23.77 29.12 -3.05
CA LEU A 15 -24.73 28.04 -3.23
C LEU A 15 -26.14 28.53 -2.83
N PRO A 16 -27.15 28.43 -3.72
CA PRO A 16 -28.51 28.87 -3.39
C PRO A 16 -29.21 27.88 -2.46
N GLU A 17 -30.05 28.40 -1.56
CA GLU A 17 -30.77 27.61 -0.55
C GLU A 17 -31.90 26.75 -1.14
N ASN A 18 -32.56 27.21 -2.21
CA ASN A 18 -33.77 26.56 -2.76
C ASN A 18 -33.53 25.91 -4.13
N ASP A 19 -33.43 26.71 -5.19
CA ASP A 19 -33.33 26.16 -6.55
C ASP A 19 -31.90 25.75 -6.90
N GLN A 20 -31.62 24.47 -6.68
CA GLN A 20 -30.34 23.85 -6.99
C GLN A 20 -30.41 22.94 -8.23
N SER A 21 -31.50 23.00 -9.00
CA SER A 21 -31.78 22.04 -10.08
C SER A 21 -30.95 22.26 -11.35
N HIS A 22 -30.52 23.50 -11.60
CA HIS A 22 -29.84 23.91 -12.84
C HIS A 22 -28.38 24.36 -12.66
N LEU A 23 -27.79 24.18 -11.47
CA LEU A 23 -26.43 24.63 -11.16
C LEU A 23 -25.35 23.97 -12.02
N CYS A 24 -24.36 24.74 -12.47
CA CYS A 24 -23.19 24.25 -13.21
C CYS A 24 -21.99 25.17 -12.99
N GLY A 25 -20.82 24.60 -12.64
CA GLY A 25 -19.64 25.37 -12.26
C GLY A 25 -19.27 25.19 -10.79
N TYR A 26 -18.54 26.16 -10.24
CA TYR A 26 -18.15 26.16 -8.83
C TYR A 26 -19.10 27.00 -8.00
N TYR A 27 -19.56 26.42 -6.89
CA TYR A 27 -20.39 27.10 -5.91
C TYR A 27 -19.75 27.03 -4.53
N PHE A 28 -20.16 27.87 -3.59
CA PHE A 28 -19.59 27.84 -2.25
C PHE A 28 -20.56 28.24 -1.14
N ASP A 29 -20.29 27.73 0.06
CA ASP A 29 -20.75 28.27 1.34
C ASP A 29 -19.54 28.84 2.08
N GLN A 30 -19.69 29.94 2.83
CA GLN A 30 -18.58 30.56 3.54
C GLN A 30 -18.97 31.03 4.94
N ARG A 31 -17.99 30.99 5.85
CA ARG A 31 -18.05 31.60 7.18
C ARG A 31 -16.85 32.54 7.34
N ASN A 32 -17.14 33.80 7.67
CA ASN A 32 -16.13 34.81 7.99
C ASN A 32 -16.29 35.16 9.47
N GLU A 33 -15.32 34.80 10.30
CA GLU A 33 -15.35 35.06 11.74
C GLU A 33 -13.93 35.03 12.31
N SER A 34 -13.47 36.16 12.84
CA SER A 34 -12.22 36.22 13.59
C SER A 34 -12.46 35.73 15.02
N SER A 35 -12.52 34.42 15.23
CA SER A 35 -12.69 33.83 16.56
C SER A 35 -11.47 33.02 17.00
N VAL A 36 -11.03 33.27 18.22
CA VAL A 36 -10.09 32.40 18.94
C VAL A 36 -10.92 31.34 19.63
N VAL A 37 -10.74 30.07 19.26
CA VAL A 37 -11.39 28.98 19.97
C VAL A 37 -10.32 28.15 20.66
N HIS A 38 -10.35 28.21 21.98
CA HIS A 38 -9.70 27.21 22.81
C HIS A 38 -10.44 25.90 22.56
N VAL A 39 -9.74 24.85 22.13
CA VAL A 39 -10.35 23.53 21.92
C VAL A 39 -10.13 22.71 23.19
N PRO A 40 -10.99 22.81 24.23
CA PRO A 40 -10.80 22.03 25.44
C PRO A 40 -10.87 20.54 25.10
N SER A 41 -10.03 19.76 25.81
CA SER A 41 -9.87 18.30 25.67
C SER A 41 -11.09 17.56 25.10
N ALA A 42 -10.83 16.73 24.08
CA ALA A 42 -11.67 15.61 23.66
C ALA A 42 -13.03 15.93 23.01
N GLN A 43 -13.36 17.17 22.65
CA GLN A 43 -14.52 17.45 21.80
C GLN A 43 -14.16 18.39 20.64
N ASP A 44 -14.26 17.79 19.45
CA ASP A 44 -14.57 18.41 18.18
C ASP A 44 -15.41 19.70 18.33
N ASP A 45 -14.91 20.82 17.82
CA ASP A 45 -15.63 22.09 17.81
C ASP A 45 -16.27 22.33 16.44
N PHE A 46 -17.60 22.28 16.42
CA PHE A 46 -18.40 22.58 15.23
C PHE A 46 -18.24 24.05 14.87
N TRP A 47 -17.74 24.33 13.66
CA TRP A 47 -17.52 25.70 13.20
C TRP A 47 -18.68 26.25 12.38
N PHE A 48 -19.05 25.58 11.29
CA PHE A 48 -20.21 25.96 10.47
C PHE A 48 -20.74 24.78 9.68
N GLN A 49 -21.91 24.94 9.05
CA GLN A 49 -22.45 23.95 8.13
C GLN A 49 -22.94 24.58 6.83
N SER A 50 -23.07 23.76 5.80
CA SER A 50 -23.65 24.13 4.53
C SER A 50 -25.16 24.38 4.59
N GLN A 51 -25.67 24.93 3.48
CA GLN A 51 -27.08 24.81 3.15
C GLN A 51 -27.47 23.35 2.86
N PRO A 52 -28.76 22.98 2.96
CA PRO A 52 -29.23 21.65 2.58
C PRO A 52 -28.90 21.36 1.10
N LEU A 53 -28.42 20.16 0.83
CA LEU A 53 -28.10 19.71 -0.53
C LEU A 53 -29.28 18.94 -1.11
N SER A 54 -29.86 19.43 -2.20
CA SER A 54 -30.98 18.76 -2.87
C SER A 54 -30.55 17.49 -3.60
N GLY A 55 -31.44 16.51 -3.72
CA GLY A 55 -31.19 15.26 -4.46
C GLY A 55 -30.89 15.49 -5.94
N SER A 56 -31.37 16.60 -6.51
CA SER A 56 -31.07 17.03 -7.88
C SER A 56 -29.63 17.53 -8.05
N LEU A 57 -29.10 18.18 -7.02
CA LEU A 57 -27.71 18.62 -6.93
C LEU A 57 -26.78 17.42 -6.75
N LEU A 58 -27.09 16.52 -5.82
CA LEU A 58 -26.24 15.37 -5.49
C LEU A 58 -25.95 14.47 -6.71
N LYS A 59 -26.90 14.30 -7.62
CA LYS A 59 -26.71 13.57 -8.89
C LYS A 59 -25.64 14.18 -9.81
N ARG A 60 -25.31 15.45 -9.60
CA ARG A 60 -24.45 16.28 -10.46
C ARG A 60 -23.24 16.85 -9.71
N LEU A 61 -23.10 16.52 -8.43
CA LEU A 61 -22.00 16.95 -7.57
C LEU A 61 -20.75 16.12 -7.90
N ASN A 62 -19.71 16.80 -8.35
CA ASN A 62 -18.45 16.17 -8.73
C ASN A 62 -17.42 16.22 -7.60
N SER A 63 -17.37 17.33 -6.87
CA SER A 63 -16.37 17.57 -5.84
C SER A 63 -16.86 18.45 -4.68
N ILE A 64 -16.28 18.24 -3.50
CA ILE A 64 -16.37 19.10 -2.32
C ILE A 64 -14.94 19.40 -1.83
N GLN A 65 -14.62 20.65 -1.51
CA GLN A 65 -13.32 21.04 -0.94
C GLN A 65 -13.50 22.13 0.11
N LEU A 66 -12.85 21.98 1.27
CA LEU A 66 -12.77 23.03 2.28
C LEU A 66 -11.47 23.82 2.13
N ILE A 67 -11.56 25.14 2.23
CA ILE A 67 -10.45 26.09 2.14
C ILE A 67 -10.52 26.98 3.38
N THR A 68 -9.41 27.19 4.06
CA THR A 68 -9.39 27.97 5.31
C THR A 68 -8.23 28.95 5.37
N SER A 69 -8.38 29.95 6.22
CA SER A 69 -7.29 30.76 6.72
C SER A 69 -7.15 30.54 8.23
N SER A 70 -6.09 29.87 8.66
CA SER A 70 -5.89 29.43 10.05
C SER A 70 -4.42 29.18 10.42
N TYR A 71 -4.13 29.05 11.72
CA TYR A 71 -2.81 28.72 12.27
C TYR A 71 -2.91 28.08 13.67
N ASP A 72 -1.79 27.54 14.17
CA ASP A 72 -1.68 26.86 15.47
C ASP A 72 -1.02 27.77 16.52
N ASP A 73 -1.36 27.58 17.81
CA ASP A 73 -0.62 28.22 18.92
C ASP A 73 0.70 27.51 19.22
N HIS A 74 1.79 28.25 19.39
CA HIS A 74 3.07 27.70 19.88
C HIS A 74 3.53 28.32 21.21
N ASP A 75 2.74 29.19 21.85
CA ASP A 75 3.26 30.01 22.95
C ASP A 75 3.30 29.32 24.34
N ASN A 76 2.85 28.06 24.48
CA ASN A 76 2.93 27.31 25.75
C ASN A 76 3.76 26.00 25.65
N VAL A 77 5.04 26.13 25.98
CA VAL A 77 5.95 25.25 26.76
C VAL A 77 6.07 23.74 26.46
N SER A 78 7.31 23.37 26.11
CA SER A 78 8.03 22.08 26.31
C SER A 78 7.54 20.82 25.58
N ASP A 79 8.51 20.09 25.05
CA ASP A 79 8.47 18.73 24.49
C ASP A 79 8.07 18.50 23.02
N VAL A 80 9.12 18.18 22.25
CA VAL A 80 9.28 17.17 21.18
C VAL A 80 8.22 17.11 20.06
N SER A 81 8.71 17.11 18.81
CA SER A 81 8.09 16.44 17.64
C SER A 81 6.55 16.41 17.56
N GLY A 82 5.91 17.53 17.25
CA GLY A 82 4.55 17.50 16.69
C GLY A 82 3.40 17.20 17.65
N THR A 83 3.55 17.51 18.93
CA THR A 83 2.55 17.36 20.01
C THR A 83 1.39 18.36 19.93
N ASN A 84 1.61 19.55 19.37
CA ASN A 84 0.60 20.59 19.22
C ASN A 84 0.18 20.74 17.74
N ARG A 85 -0.73 19.88 17.26
CA ARG A 85 -1.28 19.94 15.89
C ARG A 85 -2.78 20.21 15.94
N SER A 86 -3.26 21.10 15.08
CA SER A 86 -4.70 21.26 14.85
C SER A 86 -5.07 21.10 13.38
N TRP A 87 -6.33 20.82 13.12
CA TRP A 87 -6.83 20.44 11.80
C TRP A 87 -8.31 20.71 11.63
N PHE A 88 -8.81 20.49 10.41
CA PHE A 88 -10.21 20.65 10.04
C PHE A 88 -10.79 19.36 9.47
N GLU A 89 -12.04 19.09 9.81
CA GLU A 89 -12.80 17.90 9.40
C GLU A 89 -14.15 18.28 8.80
N LEU A 90 -14.70 17.40 7.97
CA LEU A 90 -16.06 17.48 7.42
C LEU A 90 -16.94 16.39 8.02
N SER A 91 -18.24 16.65 8.18
CA SER A 91 -19.26 15.67 8.60
C SER A 91 -20.51 15.75 7.73
N ILE A 92 -21.30 14.68 7.69
CA ILE A 92 -22.67 14.72 7.14
C ILE A 92 -23.64 14.91 8.30
N PHE A 93 -24.38 16.01 8.29
CA PHE A 93 -25.51 16.22 9.18
C PHE A 93 -26.80 15.85 8.47
N ARG A 94 -27.51 14.87 9.03
CA ARG A 94 -28.83 14.44 8.56
C ARG A 94 -29.84 14.55 9.69
N GLU A 95 -30.93 15.25 9.42
CA GLU A 95 -32.04 15.35 10.38
C GLU A 95 -32.54 13.96 10.78
N ASN A 96 -32.70 13.74 12.09
CA ASN A 96 -33.19 12.48 12.68
C ASN A 96 -32.28 11.25 12.46
N ALA A 97 -30.99 11.41 12.16
CA ALA A 97 -30.05 10.30 11.98
C ALA A 97 -28.78 10.44 12.83
N GLU A 98 -28.86 10.05 14.10
CA GLU A 98 -27.72 10.10 15.05
C GLU A 98 -26.47 9.38 14.56
N ALA A 99 -26.63 8.24 13.89
CA ALA A 99 -25.49 7.41 13.45
C ALA A 99 -24.58 8.10 12.41
N GLN A 100 -25.14 8.93 11.52
CA GLN A 100 -24.37 9.63 10.49
C GLN A 100 -23.69 10.89 11.02
N ASN A 101 -24.33 11.56 11.98
CA ASN A 101 -23.82 12.78 12.60
C ASN A 101 -22.49 12.59 13.36
N GLY A 102 -22.11 11.35 13.66
CA GLY A 102 -20.85 11.01 14.31
C GLY A 102 -19.66 10.70 13.39
N HIS A 103 -19.85 10.61 12.06
CA HIS A 103 -18.76 10.34 11.11
C HIS A 103 -18.04 11.63 10.70
N ARG A 104 -16.72 11.53 10.50
CA ARG A 104 -15.82 12.63 10.11
C ARG A 104 -14.88 12.22 8.99
N TRP A 105 -14.52 13.20 8.17
CA TRP A 105 -13.52 13.09 7.11
C TRP A 105 -12.52 14.24 7.23
N MET A 106 -11.23 13.94 7.34
CA MET A 106 -10.17 14.96 7.45
C MET A 106 -10.07 15.80 6.18
N SER A 107 -10.07 17.12 6.33
CA SER A 107 -9.81 18.06 5.24
C SER A 107 -8.32 18.39 5.11
N HIS A 108 -7.71 18.98 6.14
CA HIS A 108 -6.30 19.37 6.17
C HIS A 108 -5.85 19.66 7.61
N GLU A 109 -4.54 19.64 7.84
CA GLU A 109 -3.92 20.15 9.06
C GLU A 109 -3.47 21.60 8.87
N ASN A 110 -3.40 22.34 9.97
CA ASN A 110 -2.67 23.59 10.00
C ASN A 110 -1.17 23.33 9.81
N ARG A 111 -0.47 24.37 9.34
CA ARG A 111 0.99 24.31 9.17
C ARG A 111 1.63 24.35 10.55
N PHE A 112 2.56 23.43 10.77
CA PHE A 112 3.34 23.38 12.01
C PHE A 112 4.31 24.57 12.11
N GLY A 113 4.48 25.10 13.33
CA GLY A 113 5.50 26.10 13.67
C GLY A 113 5.24 27.52 13.16
N THR A 114 3.98 27.90 12.90
CA THR A 114 3.64 29.25 12.47
C THR A 114 2.56 29.88 13.35
N ASN A 115 2.87 31.05 13.91
CA ASN A 115 1.94 31.86 14.71
C ASN A 115 1.23 32.93 13.86
N ALA A 116 1.24 32.76 12.53
CA ALA A 116 0.69 33.70 11.58
C ALA A 116 -0.36 33.03 10.71
N LEU A 117 -1.44 33.74 10.41
CA LEU A 117 -2.54 33.25 9.57
C LEU A 117 -2.03 32.71 8.22
N GLN A 118 -2.28 31.43 7.96
CA GLN A 118 -1.88 30.76 6.73
C GLN A 118 -3.09 30.39 5.88
N TYR A 119 -2.88 30.37 4.57
CA TYR A 119 -3.81 29.82 3.60
C TYR A 119 -3.67 28.29 3.54
N HIS A 120 -4.77 27.56 3.75
CA HIS A 120 -4.79 26.11 3.63
C HIS A 120 -5.83 25.65 2.61
N LYS A 121 -5.39 24.71 1.77
CA LYS A 121 -6.19 24.07 0.76
C LYS A 121 -6.48 22.65 1.20
N GLY A 122 -7.73 22.39 1.58
CA GLY A 122 -8.17 21.09 2.03
C GLY A 122 -8.21 20.04 0.93
N ARG A 123 -8.37 18.79 1.36
CA ARG A 123 -8.65 17.63 0.51
C ARG A 123 -9.82 17.88 -0.46
N VAL A 124 -9.69 17.39 -1.70
CA VAL A 124 -10.78 17.38 -2.69
C VAL A 124 -11.51 16.05 -2.62
N PHE A 125 -12.73 16.05 -2.09
CA PHE A 125 -13.58 14.88 -2.08
C PHE A 125 -14.34 14.78 -3.39
N THR A 126 -14.13 13.71 -4.18
CA THR A 126 -14.78 13.53 -5.48
C THR A 126 -15.96 12.57 -5.40
N ARG A 127 -16.70 12.36 -6.50
CA ARG A 127 -17.76 11.34 -6.60
C ARG A 127 -17.32 9.92 -6.19
N HIS A 128 -16.02 9.66 -6.21
CA HIS A 128 -15.45 8.37 -5.80
C HIS A 128 -15.21 8.29 -4.27
N SER A 129 -15.16 9.43 -3.58
CA SER A 129 -15.01 9.52 -2.13
C SER A 129 -16.25 9.03 -1.40
N GLU A 130 -16.04 8.40 -0.25
CA GLU A 130 -17.10 7.83 0.59
C GLU A 130 -18.13 8.88 1.04
N ILE A 131 -17.68 10.08 1.43
CA ILE A 131 -18.55 11.17 1.88
C ILE A 131 -19.61 11.52 0.81
N LEU A 132 -19.24 11.63 -0.48
CA LEU A 132 -20.21 11.92 -1.55
C LEU A 132 -21.16 10.74 -1.82
N LYS A 133 -20.69 9.49 -1.63
CA LYS A 133 -21.53 8.29 -1.78
C LYS A 133 -22.59 8.13 -0.69
N LEU A 134 -22.37 8.74 0.48
CA LEU A 134 -23.27 8.66 1.64
C LEU A 134 -24.30 9.79 1.71
N LEU A 135 -24.09 10.86 0.94
CA LEU A 135 -25.01 12.00 0.88
C LEU A 135 -26.38 11.59 0.33
N LYS A 136 -27.42 12.15 0.94
CA LYS A 136 -28.82 12.03 0.55
C LYS A 136 -29.48 13.40 0.51
N ASP A 137 -30.62 13.45 -0.16
CA ASP A 137 -31.45 14.64 -0.26
C ASP A 137 -31.72 15.26 1.13
N GLY A 138 -31.44 16.56 1.27
CA GLY A 138 -31.60 17.33 2.49
C GLY A 138 -30.40 17.31 3.44
N ASP A 139 -29.37 16.50 3.18
CA ASP A 139 -28.16 16.47 4.02
C ASP A 139 -27.42 17.81 3.98
N ARG A 140 -26.72 18.11 5.08
CA ARG A 140 -25.79 19.25 5.20
C ARG A 140 -24.37 18.75 5.44
N ILE A 141 -23.38 19.53 5.02
CA ILE A 141 -21.97 19.31 5.35
C ILE A 141 -21.62 20.17 6.55
N GLY A 142 -21.23 19.55 7.66
CA GLY A 142 -20.66 20.23 8.81
C GLY A 142 -19.14 20.39 8.66
N VAL A 143 -18.60 21.48 9.14
CA VAL A 143 -17.17 21.80 9.21
C VAL A 143 -16.78 21.93 10.67
N HIS A 144 -15.70 21.26 11.02
CA HIS A 144 -15.25 21.04 12.37
C HIS A 144 -13.78 21.42 12.50
N ALA A 145 -13.38 21.98 13.64
CA ALA A 145 -11.98 22.18 14.00
C ALA A 145 -11.63 21.27 15.17
N ALA A 146 -10.45 20.67 15.10
CA ALA A 146 -9.99 19.73 16.11
C ALA A 146 -8.48 19.90 16.37
N ALA A 147 -8.02 19.40 17.51
CA ALA A 147 -6.62 19.48 17.92
C ALA A 147 -6.18 18.25 18.74
N VAL A 148 -4.86 18.01 18.82
CA VAL A 148 -4.29 16.83 19.49
C VAL A 148 -4.43 16.92 21.00
N GLN A 149 -4.09 18.07 21.61
CA GLN A 149 -4.04 18.25 23.05
C GLN A 149 -5.10 19.24 23.55
N SER A 150 -5.37 19.19 24.85
CA SER A 150 -6.41 19.96 25.51
C SER A 150 -6.14 21.46 25.63
N ASP A 151 -4.88 21.83 25.47
CA ASP A 151 -4.30 23.17 25.53
C ASP A 151 -3.88 23.68 24.14
N SER A 152 -4.08 22.88 23.09
CA SER A 152 -3.90 23.29 21.70
C SER A 152 -4.99 24.30 21.29
N ASN A 153 -4.59 25.47 20.80
CA ASN A 153 -5.53 26.41 20.18
C ASN A 153 -5.46 26.35 18.65
N ASN A 154 -6.63 26.40 18.00
CA ASN A 154 -6.75 26.56 16.55
C ASN A 154 -7.28 27.96 16.25
N TYR A 155 -6.42 28.82 15.71
CA TYR A 155 -6.79 30.17 15.31
C TYR A 155 -7.31 30.15 13.89
N ARG A 156 -8.55 30.59 13.69
CA ARG A 156 -9.24 30.53 12.40
C ARG A 156 -9.98 31.82 12.11
N GLN A 157 -9.95 32.25 10.85
CA GLN A 157 -10.55 33.51 10.44
C GLN A 157 -11.64 33.34 9.37
N ASN A 158 -11.35 32.63 8.29
CA ASN A 158 -12.29 32.45 7.19
C ASN A 158 -12.27 30.98 6.74
N GLY A 159 -13.44 30.43 6.45
CA GLY A 159 -13.62 29.07 5.96
C GLY A 159 -14.60 29.05 4.79
N ILE A 160 -14.26 28.35 3.72
CA ILE A 160 -15.04 28.29 2.48
C ILE A 160 -15.17 26.83 2.07
N LEU A 161 -16.41 26.35 1.94
CA LEU A 161 -16.72 25.04 1.40
C LEU A 161 -17.14 25.19 -0.05
N ILE A 162 -16.41 24.54 -0.96
CA ILE A 162 -16.54 24.70 -2.41
C ILE A 162 -17.09 23.42 -3.04
N TYR A 163 -18.03 23.58 -3.97
CA TYR A 163 -18.71 22.50 -4.69
C TYR A 163 -18.43 22.61 -6.18
N GLY A 164 -17.89 21.56 -6.79
CA GLY A 164 -17.80 21.44 -8.26
C GLY A 164 -19.01 20.69 -8.82
N ILE A 165 -19.75 21.31 -9.75
CA ILE A 165 -21.01 20.76 -10.28
C ILE A 165 -20.97 20.63 -11.82
N CYS A 166 -21.56 19.55 -12.33
CA CYS A 166 -22.03 19.34 -13.71
C CYS A 166 -21.05 19.16 -14.88
N CYS A 167 -19.71 19.22 -14.77
CA CYS A 167 -18.83 19.02 -15.94
C CYS A 167 -17.52 18.28 -15.66
N LYS A 168 -17.07 17.48 -16.64
CA LYS A 168 -15.69 16.95 -16.70
C LYS A 168 -14.70 18.11 -16.59
N GLY A 169 -13.75 18.03 -15.65
CA GLY A 169 -12.79 19.10 -15.35
C GLY A 169 -13.04 19.84 -14.03
N HIS A 170 -14.28 19.85 -13.50
CA HIS A 170 -14.60 20.48 -12.20
C HIS A 170 -14.30 19.60 -10.97
N GLU A 171 -13.61 18.48 -11.20
CA GLU A 171 -12.99 17.66 -10.15
C GLU A 171 -11.64 18.25 -9.70
N GLN A 172 -11.07 19.15 -10.51
CA GLN A 172 -9.86 19.88 -10.16
C GLN A 172 -10.19 21.04 -9.22
N PRO A 173 -9.28 21.45 -8.34
CA PRO A 173 -9.52 22.61 -7.50
C PRO A 173 -9.42 23.92 -8.29
N LEU A 174 -10.14 24.95 -7.83
CA LEU A 174 -10.02 26.32 -8.34
C LEU A 174 -8.58 26.85 -8.23
N GLN A 175 -8.27 27.85 -9.06
CA GLN A 175 -7.00 28.57 -9.02
C GLN A 175 -6.82 29.26 -7.66
N ASP A 176 -5.62 29.16 -7.09
CA ASP A 176 -5.30 29.69 -5.76
C ASP A 176 -5.50 31.20 -5.64
N SER A 177 -5.28 31.97 -6.72
CA SER A 177 -5.53 33.42 -6.75
C SER A 177 -7.00 33.76 -6.48
N VAL A 178 -7.93 32.97 -7.04
CA VAL A 178 -9.38 33.12 -6.82
C VAL A 178 -9.72 32.79 -5.37
N LEU A 179 -9.20 31.67 -4.86
CA LEU A 179 -9.47 31.19 -3.51
C LEU A 179 -8.96 32.14 -2.42
N ARG A 180 -7.76 32.67 -2.57
CA ARG A 180 -7.17 33.64 -1.63
C ARG A 180 -7.98 34.93 -1.56
N LYS A 181 -8.41 35.46 -2.71
CA LYS A 181 -9.31 36.62 -2.77
C LYS A 181 -10.61 36.37 -2.01
N MET A 182 -11.21 35.20 -2.17
CA MET A 182 -12.44 34.84 -1.45
C MET A 182 -12.21 34.75 0.06
N LEU A 183 -11.05 34.28 0.51
CA LEU A 183 -10.63 34.29 1.92
C LEU A 183 -10.20 35.67 2.44
N ARG A 184 -10.29 36.74 1.63
CA ARG A 184 -9.79 38.09 1.96
C ARG A 184 -8.30 38.10 2.34
N MET A 185 -7.53 37.17 1.77
CA MET A 185 -6.09 37.17 1.87
C MET A 185 -5.52 37.86 0.64
N ASP A 186 -4.38 38.53 0.82
CA ASP A 186 -3.66 39.11 -0.30
C ASP A 186 -3.37 38.03 -1.36
N GLU A 187 -3.40 38.43 -2.64
CA GLU A 187 -2.81 37.61 -3.67
C GLU A 187 -1.38 37.31 -3.23
N ARG A 188 -1.02 36.02 -3.24
CA ARG A 188 0.32 35.58 -2.86
C ARG A 188 1.29 36.47 -3.64
N ASP A 189 2.11 37.26 -2.97
CA ASP A 189 3.28 37.83 -3.63
C ASP A 189 4.03 36.63 -4.21
N PRO A 190 4.27 36.58 -5.52
CA PRO A 190 5.05 35.49 -6.13
C PRO A 190 6.37 35.24 -5.39
N ASN A 191 6.88 36.24 -4.68
CA ASN A 191 8.07 36.21 -3.85
C ASN A 191 7.82 36.01 -2.33
N ALA A 192 6.56 36.01 -1.86
CA ALA A 192 6.24 35.74 -0.45
C ALA A 192 6.37 34.25 -0.11
N HIS A 193 7.57 33.91 0.37
CA HIS A 193 7.94 32.73 1.17
C HIS A 193 7.18 31.44 0.87
N SER A 194 7.22 30.99 -0.38
CA SER A 194 6.88 29.60 -0.73
C SER A 194 7.26 29.19 -2.16
N THR A 195 8.14 29.93 -2.83
CA THR A 195 8.95 29.42 -3.95
C THR A 195 10.32 29.10 -3.38
N PHE A 196 10.57 27.82 -3.11
CA PHE A 196 11.94 27.38 -2.93
C PHE A 196 12.66 27.52 -4.27
N GLU A 197 13.96 27.75 -4.22
CA GLU A 197 14.83 27.66 -5.39
C GLU A 197 15.07 26.18 -5.69
N TYR A 198 14.57 25.70 -6.83
CA TYR A 198 14.78 24.33 -7.26
C TYR A 198 16.03 24.24 -8.13
N LEU A 199 17.04 23.54 -7.65
CA LEU A 199 18.29 23.30 -8.35
C LEU A 199 18.29 21.85 -8.83
N SER A 200 18.06 21.64 -10.14
CA SER A 200 18.36 20.36 -10.80
C SER A 200 19.63 20.50 -11.63
N ASP A 201 20.37 19.40 -11.77
CA ASP A 201 21.52 19.30 -12.69
C ASP A 201 22.73 20.21 -12.37
N LYS A 202 22.81 20.73 -11.14
CA LYS A 202 23.97 21.48 -10.61
C LYS A 202 24.95 20.57 -9.87
N THR A 203 26.25 20.90 -9.92
CA THR A 203 27.28 20.23 -9.12
C THR A 203 27.21 20.65 -7.66
N THR A 204 27.84 19.89 -6.76
CA THR A 204 27.89 20.24 -5.33
C THR A 204 28.44 21.65 -5.11
N ASP A 205 29.52 22.02 -5.79
CA ASP A 205 30.15 23.34 -5.65
C ASP A 205 29.21 24.47 -6.10
N GLN A 206 28.43 24.26 -7.16
CA GLN A 206 27.45 25.23 -7.63
C GLN A 206 26.28 25.39 -6.64
N VAL A 207 25.86 24.32 -5.98
CA VAL A 207 24.83 24.39 -4.92
C VAL A 207 25.39 25.12 -3.70
N GLU A 208 26.65 24.90 -3.35
CA GLU A 208 27.35 25.63 -2.28
C GLU A 208 27.37 27.14 -2.54
N ASP A 209 27.67 27.55 -3.77
CA ASP A 209 27.67 28.95 -4.18
C ASP A 209 26.29 29.60 -4.02
N GLU A 210 25.20 28.89 -4.39
CA GLU A 210 23.83 29.39 -4.20
C GLU A 210 23.45 29.46 -2.71
N ILE A 211 23.94 28.53 -1.89
CA ILE A 211 23.74 28.59 -0.43
C ILE A 211 24.45 29.82 0.14
N LYS A 212 25.66 30.13 -0.34
CA LYS A 212 26.45 31.29 0.11
C LYS A 212 25.92 32.62 -0.39
N GLY A 213 25.21 32.64 -1.51
CA GLY A 213 24.59 33.82 -2.11
C GLY A 213 23.53 34.48 -1.21
N ASP A 214 23.20 35.73 -1.53
CA ASP A 214 22.34 36.58 -0.68
C ASP A 214 20.82 36.29 -0.82
N GLY A 215 20.44 35.25 -1.57
CA GLY A 215 19.02 34.89 -1.74
C GLY A 215 18.40 34.32 -0.46
N GLU A 216 17.23 34.83 -0.07
CA GLU A 216 16.51 34.42 1.15
C GLU A 216 15.63 33.16 0.98
N ASN A 217 15.45 32.69 -0.26
CA ASN A 217 14.59 31.55 -0.54
C ASN A 217 15.21 30.23 -0.03
N PRO A 218 14.40 29.31 0.54
CA PRO A 218 14.84 27.94 0.78
C PRO A 218 15.32 27.29 -0.52
N ILE A 219 16.35 26.44 -0.45
CA ILE A 219 16.88 25.71 -1.60
C ILE A 219 16.40 24.26 -1.55
N VAL A 220 15.95 23.74 -2.68
CA VAL A 220 15.73 22.31 -2.91
C VAL A 220 16.66 21.88 -4.03
N ALA A 221 17.68 21.08 -3.71
CA ALA A 221 18.69 20.67 -4.68
C ALA A 221 18.59 19.17 -4.97
N ARG A 222 18.31 18.80 -6.23
CA ARG A 222 18.35 17.41 -6.72
C ARG A 222 19.74 17.09 -7.24
N MET A 223 20.37 16.07 -6.65
CA MET A 223 21.78 15.76 -6.89
C MET A 223 22.04 14.24 -6.95
N LYS A 224 23.16 13.86 -7.55
CA LYS A 224 23.66 12.49 -7.52
C LYS A 224 24.39 12.21 -6.21
N TRP A 225 24.57 10.93 -5.89
CA TRP A 225 25.41 10.53 -4.75
C TRP A 225 26.87 10.92 -4.98
N GLU A 226 27.42 11.70 -4.07
CA GLU A 226 28.82 12.15 -4.08
C GLU A 226 29.56 11.74 -2.78
N ASP A 227 30.75 12.30 -2.58
CA ASP A 227 31.56 12.14 -1.37
C ASP A 227 30.86 12.75 -0.14
N THR A 228 30.91 12.03 0.97
CA THR A 228 30.31 12.42 2.24
C THR A 228 30.76 13.80 2.72
N ASN A 229 32.03 14.15 2.52
CA ASN A 229 32.59 15.42 2.96
C ASN A 229 31.97 16.62 2.25
N LYS A 230 31.61 16.46 0.97
CA LYS A 230 30.98 17.54 0.20
C LYS A 230 29.61 17.91 0.76
N PHE A 231 28.80 16.90 1.11
CA PHE A 231 27.51 17.14 1.74
C PHE A 231 27.64 17.74 3.15
N ALA A 232 28.68 17.36 3.90
CA ALA A 232 28.99 17.99 5.19
C ALA A 232 29.35 19.48 5.04
N THR A 233 30.07 19.86 3.98
CA THR A 233 30.33 21.27 3.65
C THR A 233 29.03 22.03 3.37
N LEU A 234 28.15 21.50 2.52
CA LEU A 234 26.85 22.14 2.24
C LEU A 234 26.03 22.37 3.51
N ALA A 235 26.00 21.36 4.40
CA ALA A 235 25.31 21.48 5.68
C ALA A 235 25.90 22.60 6.54
N THR A 236 27.23 22.67 6.62
CA THR A 236 27.94 23.73 7.36
C THR A 236 27.60 25.11 6.83
N GLU A 237 27.63 25.29 5.51
CA GLU A 237 27.31 26.57 4.85
C GLU A 237 25.84 26.97 5.05
N ALA A 238 24.91 26.02 4.89
CA ALA A 238 23.48 26.26 5.14
C ALA A 238 23.23 26.77 6.56
N LYS A 239 23.96 26.21 7.54
CA LYS A 239 23.91 26.66 8.93
C LYS A 239 24.51 28.04 9.14
N VAL A 240 25.70 28.30 8.60
CA VAL A 240 26.38 29.61 8.70
C VAL A 240 25.49 30.72 8.14
N LYS A 241 24.82 30.44 7.01
CA LYS A 241 23.94 31.37 6.32
C LYS A 241 22.49 31.36 6.84
N ARG A 242 22.14 30.44 7.74
CA ARG A 242 20.77 30.22 8.23
C ARG A 242 19.76 30.02 7.08
N LYS A 243 20.18 29.31 6.04
CA LYS A 243 19.42 29.11 4.81
C LYS A 243 18.86 27.69 4.77
N ASN A 244 17.54 27.55 4.67
CA ASN A 244 16.88 26.26 4.64
C ASN A 244 17.22 25.51 3.34
N VAL A 245 17.81 24.33 3.45
CA VAL A 245 18.22 23.47 2.33
C VAL A 245 17.64 22.08 2.50
N LEU A 246 16.95 21.60 1.46
CA LEU A 246 16.53 20.21 1.31
C LEU A 246 17.30 19.58 0.15
N LEU A 247 18.16 18.62 0.46
CA LEU A 247 18.84 17.84 -0.55
C LEU A 247 17.99 16.63 -0.96
N LEU A 248 17.70 16.53 -2.25
CA LEU A 248 17.01 15.41 -2.89
C LEU A 248 18.02 14.48 -3.56
N LEU A 249 18.06 13.22 -3.14
CA LEU A 249 18.87 12.17 -3.76
C LEU A 249 17.95 11.09 -4.30
N ASP A 250 18.32 10.45 -5.42
CA ASP A 250 17.59 9.28 -5.92
C ASP A 250 18.31 8.00 -5.53
N ALA A 251 17.63 7.05 -4.89
CA ALA A 251 18.24 5.76 -4.57
C ALA A 251 18.59 4.94 -5.83
N GLU A 252 18.02 5.25 -7.00
CA GLU A 252 18.45 4.66 -8.28
C GLU A 252 19.89 5.02 -8.65
N ASP A 253 20.37 6.18 -8.21
CA ASP A 253 21.72 6.68 -8.48
C ASP A 253 22.78 6.08 -7.54
N LEU A 254 22.42 5.18 -6.62
CA LEU A 254 23.39 4.51 -5.75
C LEU A 254 24.34 3.63 -6.58
N PRO A 255 25.68 3.69 -6.35
CA PRO A 255 26.64 2.90 -7.11
C PRO A 255 26.38 1.39 -7.02
N GLU A 256 26.57 0.64 -8.12
CA GLU A 256 26.36 -0.83 -8.15
C GLU A 256 27.20 -1.61 -7.11
N SER A 257 28.32 -1.05 -6.66
CA SER A 257 29.15 -1.63 -5.59
C SER A 257 28.49 -1.56 -4.20
N THR A 258 27.45 -0.75 -4.03
CA THR A 258 26.56 -0.85 -2.87
C THR A 258 25.67 -2.07 -3.10
N ASN A 259 25.89 -3.13 -2.32
CA ASN A 259 25.25 -4.44 -2.47
C ASN A 259 23.76 -4.38 -2.09
N ILE A 260 22.99 -3.54 -2.77
CA ILE A 260 21.56 -3.31 -2.58
C ILE A 260 20.87 -4.35 -3.44
N ASP A 261 20.65 -5.52 -2.88
CA ASP A 261 19.83 -6.53 -3.54
C ASP A 261 18.39 -6.00 -3.66
N ARG A 262 18.03 -5.59 -4.89
CA ARG A 262 16.72 -5.03 -5.24
C ARG A 262 15.60 -6.09 -5.19
N ARG A 263 15.93 -7.35 -4.88
CA ARG A 263 14.97 -8.43 -4.59
C ARG A 263 14.53 -8.44 -3.10
N LEU A 264 15.15 -7.61 -2.25
CA LEU A 264 14.88 -7.56 -0.82
C LEU A 264 13.63 -6.75 -0.46
N SER A 265 13.11 -6.96 0.75
CA SER A 265 11.90 -6.30 1.28
C SER A 265 12.09 -4.80 1.53
N TRP A 266 10.99 -4.02 1.73
CA TRP A 266 11.05 -2.55 1.78
C TRP A 266 11.90 -2.10 2.96
N GLY A 267 11.68 -2.76 4.11
CA GLY A 267 12.47 -2.53 5.30
C GLY A 267 13.94 -2.89 5.10
N GLN A 268 14.23 -3.99 4.40
CA GLN A 268 15.61 -4.41 4.15
C GLN A 268 16.31 -3.52 3.12
N THR A 269 15.62 -3.05 2.08
CA THR A 269 16.15 -2.05 1.13
C THR A 269 16.51 -0.77 1.86
N VAL A 270 15.60 -0.26 2.71
CA VAL A 270 15.83 0.93 3.53
C VAL A 270 17.00 0.73 4.51
N GLU A 271 17.05 -0.41 5.19
CA GLU A 271 18.17 -0.76 6.06
C GLU A 271 19.49 -0.85 5.31
N ASN A 272 19.51 -1.42 4.11
CA ASN A 272 20.71 -1.55 3.31
C ASN A 272 21.18 -0.19 2.80
N ILE A 273 20.27 0.64 2.28
CA ILE A 273 20.57 2.03 1.89
C ILE A 273 21.15 2.80 3.08
N TRP A 274 20.57 2.60 4.27
CA TRP A 274 21.09 3.20 5.49
C TRP A 274 22.50 2.71 5.82
N LYS A 275 22.68 1.40 5.95
CA LYS A 275 23.93 0.75 6.35
C LYS A 275 25.06 1.03 5.36
N CYS A 276 24.78 1.03 4.06
CA CYS A 276 25.81 1.15 3.02
C CYS A 276 26.22 2.60 2.73
N LYS A 277 25.35 3.60 2.94
CA LYS A 277 25.68 4.97 2.51
C LYS A 277 25.16 6.07 3.44
N MET A 278 23.90 6.00 3.91
CA MET A 278 23.36 7.11 4.70
C MET A 278 23.97 7.21 6.11
N LYS A 279 24.37 6.09 6.73
CA LYS A 279 24.93 6.10 8.10
C LYS A 279 26.20 6.95 8.19
N GLU A 280 27.16 6.70 7.30
CA GLU A 280 28.41 7.47 7.26
C GLU A 280 28.15 8.94 6.93
N LEU A 281 27.26 9.19 5.98
CA LEU A 281 26.85 10.54 5.58
C LEU A 281 26.25 11.34 6.74
N CYS A 282 25.26 10.75 7.42
CA CYS A 282 24.58 11.38 8.54
C CYS A 282 25.55 11.60 9.71
N ASN A 283 26.44 10.63 9.98
CA ASN A 283 27.45 10.75 11.04
C ASN A 283 28.43 11.91 10.77
N ALA A 284 28.84 12.12 9.52
CA ALA A 284 29.74 13.22 9.17
C ALA A 284 29.09 14.60 9.39
N ILE A 285 27.80 14.73 9.11
CA ILE A 285 27.05 15.98 9.35
C ILE A 285 26.74 16.16 10.84
N TRP A 286 26.56 15.07 11.59
CA TRP A 286 26.23 15.10 13.03
C TRP A 286 27.41 15.50 13.94
N GLN A 287 28.63 15.63 13.41
CA GLN A 287 29.86 15.92 14.19
C GLN A 287 29.95 17.36 14.77
N ALA A 288 28.81 17.93 15.19
CA ALA A 288 28.60 19.19 15.89
C ALA A 288 28.73 20.49 15.08
N PRO A 289 27.89 21.53 15.36
CA PRO A 289 26.68 21.54 16.20
C PRO A 289 25.38 21.33 15.38
N GLU A 290 24.24 21.16 16.05
CA GLU A 290 22.88 21.00 15.47
C GLU A 290 22.58 21.89 14.27
N ASN A 291 21.92 21.34 13.25
CA ASN A 291 21.63 22.04 12.02
C ASN A 291 20.13 22.07 11.72
N ASN A 292 19.50 23.18 12.10
CA ASN A 292 18.08 23.42 11.85
C ASN A 292 17.75 23.80 10.41
N TYR A 293 18.76 23.92 9.55
CA TYR A 293 18.63 24.47 8.21
C TYR A 293 18.93 23.45 7.11
N PHE A 294 19.30 22.21 7.45
CA PHE A 294 19.71 21.22 6.46
C PHE A 294 18.94 19.90 6.63
N HIS A 295 18.46 19.35 5.51
CA HIS A 295 17.61 18.17 5.47
C HIS A 295 17.96 17.27 4.28
N PHE A 296 17.77 15.97 4.44
CA PHE A 296 17.83 14.97 3.37
C PHE A 296 16.46 14.40 3.05
N LEU A 297 16.23 14.15 1.76
CA LEU A 297 15.18 13.28 1.26
C LEU A 297 15.74 12.37 0.17
N VAL A 298 15.80 11.06 0.43
CA VAL A 298 16.22 10.05 -0.53
C VAL A 298 14.99 9.43 -1.16
N GLN A 299 14.75 9.66 -2.44
CA GLN A 299 13.64 9.07 -3.18
C GLN A 299 13.85 7.56 -3.39
N LEU A 300 12.79 6.79 -3.18
CA LEU A 300 12.72 5.35 -3.44
C LEU A 300 11.71 5.14 -4.59
N GLY A 301 12.14 5.44 -5.82
CA GLY A 301 11.25 5.46 -6.98
C GLY A 301 10.11 6.47 -6.80
N LEU A 302 8.90 6.10 -7.23
CA LEU A 302 7.70 6.94 -7.12
C LEU A 302 6.85 6.66 -5.87
N GLU A 303 7.25 5.71 -5.04
CA GLU A 303 6.37 5.09 -4.04
C GLU A 303 6.77 5.45 -2.61
N GLY A 304 7.98 5.98 -2.40
CA GLY A 304 8.43 6.41 -1.08
C GLY A 304 9.72 7.22 -1.09
N ALA A 305 10.13 7.62 0.11
CA ALA A 305 11.35 8.37 0.37
C ALA A 305 11.83 8.16 1.81
N ILE A 306 13.13 8.29 2.05
CA ILE A 306 13.72 8.35 3.39
C ILE A 306 14.04 9.82 3.70
N TYR A 307 13.42 10.37 4.73
CA TYR A 307 13.66 11.72 5.22
C TYR A 307 14.57 11.72 6.45
N LYS A 308 15.52 12.65 6.52
CA LYS A 308 16.35 12.87 7.72
C LYS A 308 16.61 14.37 7.92
N GLY A 309 16.21 14.89 9.07
CA GLY A 309 16.62 16.22 9.55
C GLY A 309 17.82 16.15 10.51
N PHE A 310 18.44 17.29 10.78
CA PHE A 310 19.63 17.41 11.65
C PHE A 310 19.42 18.36 12.85
N GLN A 311 18.17 18.57 13.24
CA GLN A 311 17.80 19.34 14.43
C GLN A 311 18.14 18.56 15.71
N GLU A 312 18.28 19.28 16.84
CA GLU A 312 18.57 18.73 18.18
C GLU A 312 17.71 17.50 18.52
N ASN A 313 16.41 17.61 18.29
CA ASN A 313 15.43 16.58 18.63
C ASN A 313 15.20 15.56 17.50
N ALA A 314 15.76 15.78 16.32
CA ALA A 314 15.57 14.93 15.14
C ALA A 314 16.59 13.79 15.11
N THR A 315 16.57 12.91 16.10
CA THR A 315 17.56 11.82 16.25
C THR A 315 17.35 10.68 15.25
N GLN A 316 16.15 10.53 14.69
CA GLN A 316 15.77 9.42 13.83
C GLN A 316 15.62 9.81 12.36
N ALA A 317 15.70 8.82 11.47
CA ALA A 317 15.28 8.94 10.08
C ALA A 317 13.82 8.49 9.95
N HIS A 318 13.12 8.95 8.91
CA HIS A 318 11.73 8.59 8.65
C HIS A 318 11.60 7.96 7.27
N LEU A 319 10.99 6.79 7.16
CA LEU A 319 10.53 6.22 5.89
C LEU A 319 9.12 6.76 5.60
N ILE A 320 8.99 7.53 4.53
CA ILE A 320 7.73 8.05 4.03
C ILE A 320 7.35 7.22 2.81
N TYR A 321 6.17 6.62 2.76
CA TYR A 321 5.77 5.82 1.61
C TYR A 321 4.27 5.81 1.38
N GLU A 322 3.85 5.51 0.15
CA GLU A 322 2.45 5.32 -0.20
C GLU A 322 2.14 3.81 -0.31
N PRO A 323 1.32 3.22 0.58
CA PRO A 323 1.04 1.79 0.56
C PRO A 323 0.16 1.36 -0.62
N THR A 324 -0.59 2.29 -1.21
CA THR A 324 -1.69 2.02 -2.14
C THR A 324 -1.38 2.22 -3.62
N SER A 325 -0.38 3.02 -3.97
CA SER A 325 -0.01 3.25 -5.38
C SER A 325 1.47 2.96 -5.60
N ALA A 326 1.73 1.88 -6.33
CA ALA A 326 3.07 1.45 -6.65
C ALA A 326 3.34 1.67 -8.14
N LYS A 327 3.67 2.93 -8.49
CA LYS A 327 3.80 3.37 -9.89
C LYS A 327 5.25 3.50 -10.37
N GLY A 328 6.25 3.26 -9.51
CA GLY A 328 7.66 3.63 -9.76
C GLY A 328 8.54 2.52 -10.33
N GLY A 329 9.67 2.91 -10.96
CA GLY A 329 10.67 2.01 -11.54
C GLY A 329 11.60 1.36 -10.50
N PHE A 330 12.07 2.11 -9.51
CA PHE A 330 12.99 1.64 -8.46
C PHE A 330 12.52 0.38 -7.72
N LEU A 331 11.20 0.27 -7.53
CA LEU A 331 10.55 -0.77 -6.75
C LEU A 331 9.84 -1.80 -7.63
N ARG A 332 9.81 -1.57 -8.95
CA ARG A 332 9.57 -2.64 -9.91
C ARG A 332 10.83 -3.49 -9.96
N SER A 333 10.72 -4.71 -9.48
CA SER A 333 11.68 -5.75 -9.80
C SER A 333 11.68 -5.93 -11.33
N TYR A 334 12.70 -5.37 -11.99
CA TYR A 334 12.96 -5.58 -13.41
C TYR A 334 13.07 -7.09 -13.69
N SER A 335 12.52 -7.53 -14.82
CA SER A 335 12.88 -8.83 -15.38
C SER A 335 14.29 -8.76 -15.95
N ASP A 336 14.99 -9.91 -16.06
CA ASP A 336 16.35 -9.95 -16.63
C ASP A 336 16.43 -9.36 -18.05
N LYS A 337 15.31 -9.29 -18.78
CA LYS A 337 15.21 -8.67 -20.11
C LYS A 337 15.09 -7.15 -20.10
N ASP A 338 14.54 -6.57 -19.04
CA ASP A 338 14.41 -5.12 -18.92
C ASP A 338 15.78 -4.46 -18.66
N MET A 339 16.70 -5.21 -18.05
CA MET A 339 18.10 -4.81 -17.87
C MET A 339 18.89 -4.75 -19.19
N GLU A 340 18.57 -5.61 -20.16
CA GLU A 340 19.21 -5.56 -21.49
C GLU A 340 18.76 -4.32 -22.28
N ASN A 341 17.51 -3.89 -22.14
CA ASN A 341 16.96 -2.71 -22.83
C ASN A 341 17.38 -1.36 -22.20
N LEU A 342 17.79 -1.32 -20.94
CA LEU A 342 18.28 -0.11 -20.26
C LEU A 342 19.67 0.36 -20.74
N ASN A 343 20.40 -0.51 -21.45
CA ASN A 343 21.69 -0.18 -22.05
C ASN A 343 21.56 0.63 -23.36
N GLU A 344 20.35 0.78 -23.90
CA GLU A 344 20.07 1.66 -25.04
C GLU A 344 19.22 2.85 -24.57
N ARG A 345 19.85 3.91 -24.06
CA ARG A 345 19.16 5.17 -23.70
C ARG A 345 18.63 5.87 -24.96
N PRO A 346 17.32 6.12 -25.12
CA PRO A 346 16.82 7.11 -26.07
C PRO A 346 17.01 8.50 -25.49
N SER A 347 17.42 9.45 -26.32
CA SER A 347 17.80 10.83 -25.98
C SER A 347 16.63 11.78 -25.63
N ASN A 348 15.47 11.27 -25.21
CA ASN A 348 14.33 12.14 -24.88
C ASN A 348 13.34 11.46 -23.91
N PRO A 349 13.20 11.92 -22.64
CA PRO A 349 12.25 11.35 -21.71
C PRO A 349 10.87 12.00 -21.93
N SER A 350 10.09 11.45 -22.85
CA SER A 350 8.63 11.65 -22.81
C SER A 350 8.04 10.53 -21.95
N PRO A 351 7.37 10.81 -20.82
CA PRO A 351 6.73 9.75 -20.06
C PRO A 351 5.65 9.09 -20.94
N PRO A 352 5.60 7.75 -21.03
CA PRO A 352 4.59 7.06 -21.81
C PRO A 352 3.20 7.38 -21.26
N THR A 353 2.36 8.00 -22.09
CA THR A 353 1.07 8.62 -21.75
C THR A 353 -0.10 7.63 -21.65
N THR A 354 0.16 6.34 -21.49
CA THR A 354 -0.85 5.34 -21.14
C THR A 354 -0.51 4.73 -19.78
N SER A 355 -0.64 5.56 -18.75
CA SER A 355 -0.67 5.12 -17.35
C SER A 355 -1.99 4.39 -17.12
N TRP A 356 -1.95 3.07 -17.01
CA TRP A 356 -3.15 2.27 -16.81
C TRP A 356 -3.77 2.54 -15.43
N SER A 357 -4.93 3.18 -15.49
CA SER A 357 -5.89 3.40 -14.42
C SER A 357 -6.48 2.07 -13.97
N LEU A 358 -5.90 1.45 -12.95
CA LEU A 358 -6.54 0.38 -12.19
C LEU A 358 -6.10 0.29 -10.72
N GLU A 359 -5.41 1.31 -10.21
CA GLU A 359 -4.99 1.38 -8.79
C GLU A 359 -5.72 2.52 -8.08
N THR A 360 -6.51 2.11 -7.08
CA THR A 360 -7.30 2.87 -6.10
C THR A 360 -7.78 4.27 -6.49
N ASP A 361 -9.10 4.43 -6.64
CA ASP A 361 -9.84 5.71 -6.74
C ASP A 361 -9.62 6.69 -5.54
N SER A 362 -8.72 6.37 -4.61
CA SER A 362 -8.40 7.15 -3.42
C SER A 362 -7.05 7.83 -3.55
N GLU A 363 -6.99 9.11 -3.18
CA GLU A 363 -5.75 9.89 -3.07
C GLU A 363 -4.69 9.20 -2.20
N PRO A 364 -3.40 9.46 -2.47
CA PRO A 364 -2.28 8.78 -1.81
C PRO A 364 -2.26 9.07 -0.31
N VAL A 365 -2.23 8.00 0.51
CA VAL A 365 -2.00 8.11 1.96
C VAL A 365 -0.50 7.94 2.18
N LEU A 366 0.20 9.02 2.54
CA LEU A 366 1.60 8.93 2.92
C LEU A 366 1.73 8.45 4.36
N VAL A 367 2.42 7.33 4.55
CA VAL A 367 2.73 6.75 5.85
C VAL A 367 4.17 7.09 6.19
N SER A 368 4.40 7.69 7.35
CA SER A 368 5.73 7.96 7.89
C SER A 368 6.06 6.95 8.99
N VAL A 369 7.23 6.32 8.92
CA VAL A 369 7.72 5.34 9.89
C VAL A 369 9.04 5.81 10.44
N GLU A 370 9.09 5.97 11.75
CA GLU A 370 10.32 6.20 12.48
C GLU A 370 11.27 5.01 12.35
N LEU A 371 12.49 5.32 11.92
CA LEU A 371 13.55 4.35 11.71
C LEU A 371 14.56 4.49 12.86
N ASP A 372 14.48 3.58 13.84
CA ASP A 372 15.54 3.40 14.83
C ASP A 372 16.74 2.67 14.21
N LEU A 373 17.51 3.40 13.42
CA LEU A 373 18.65 2.88 12.65
C LEU A 373 19.98 2.96 13.41
N ALA A 374 19.99 3.60 14.58
CA ALA A 374 21.13 3.62 15.50
C ALA A 374 21.33 2.24 16.16
N ASN A 375 20.22 1.55 16.46
CA ASN A 375 20.20 0.22 17.05
C ASN A 375 19.87 -0.89 16.03
N ALA A 376 20.07 -0.68 14.73
CA ALA A 376 19.71 -1.67 13.69
C ALA A 376 20.49 -3.01 13.79
N GLU A 377 21.52 -3.09 14.65
CA GLU A 377 22.25 -4.33 14.97
C GLU A 377 21.59 -5.12 16.13
N THR A 378 20.76 -4.47 16.95
CA THR A 378 20.20 -5.03 18.19
C THR A 378 18.68 -4.93 18.31
N THR A 379 18.00 -4.13 17.48
CA THR A 379 16.54 -3.97 17.52
C THR A 379 15.82 -5.08 16.77
N SER A 380 14.87 -5.69 17.47
CA SER A 380 13.81 -6.59 17.05
C SER A 380 13.62 -6.74 15.53
N ARG A 381 13.68 -8.00 15.07
CA ARG A 381 13.47 -8.53 13.71
C ARG A 381 12.11 -8.21 13.06
N VAL A 382 11.36 -7.22 13.57
CA VAL A 382 10.05 -6.80 13.06
C VAL A 382 10.27 -5.91 11.83
N PRO A 383 9.80 -6.30 10.64
CA PRO A 383 9.98 -5.51 9.43
C PRO A 383 9.37 -4.10 9.57
N LEU A 384 10.06 -3.10 9.03
CA LEU A 384 9.73 -1.67 9.19
C LEU A 384 8.29 -1.32 8.83
N VAL A 385 7.71 -1.98 7.82
CA VAL A 385 6.33 -1.77 7.42
C VAL A 385 5.30 -2.18 8.49
N LEU A 386 5.62 -3.18 9.34
CA LEU A 386 4.77 -3.52 10.47
C LEU A 386 4.87 -2.49 11.60
N LYS A 387 5.98 -1.75 11.70
CA LYS A 387 6.08 -0.60 12.62
C LYS A 387 5.19 0.56 12.19
N SER A 388 4.75 0.56 10.93
CA SER A 388 3.82 1.55 10.40
C SER A 388 2.36 1.26 10.76
N LEU A 389 2.06 0.04 11.21
CA LEU A 389 0.72 -0.32 11.64
C LEU A 389 0.33 0.51 12.87
N PRO A 390 -0.91 1.02 12.94
CA PRO A 390 -1.43 1.76 14.09
C PRO A 390 -1.67 0.89 15.35
N CYS A 391 -1.33 -0.39 15.27
CA CYS A 391 -1.55 -1.36 16.33
C CYS A 391 -0.59 -2.53 16.13
N SER A 392 -0.52 -3.42 17.11
CA SER A 392 0.28 -4.62 16.93
C SER A 392 -0.18 -5.42 15.70
N PRO A 393 0.72 -6.16 15.04
CA PRO A 393 0.38 -7.04 13.92
C PRO A 393 -0.77 -8.02 14.24
N GLN A 394 -0.85 -8.48 15.50
CA GLN A 394 -1.90 -9.36 15.98
C GLN A 394 -3.25 -8.65 16.05
N LYS A 395 -3.27 -7.39 16.49
CA LYS A 395 -4.49 -6.57 16.49
C LYS A 395 -4.93 -6.22 15.06
N ALA A 396 -3.98 -5.88 14.19
CA ALA A 396 -4.24 -5.63 12.76
C ALA A 396 -4.89 -6.86 12.09
N ALA A 397 -4.42 -8.07 12.41
CA ALA A 397 -5.02 -9.32 11.93
C ALA A 397 -6.46 -9.52 12.45
N GLN A 398 -6.72 -9.26 13.73
CA GLN A 398 -8.07 -9.33 14.29
C GLN A 398 -9.02 -8.35 13.60
N ASP A 399 -8.59 -7.10 13.43
CA ASP A 399 -9.41 -6.05 12.82
C ASP A 399 -9.64 -6.35 11.33
N THR A 400 -8.63 -6.86 10.61
CA THR A 400 -8.76 -7.32 9.23
C THR A 400 -9.83 -8.40 9.08
N LEU A 401 -9.88 -9.38 10.00
CA LEU A 401 -10.88 -10.45 9.96
C LEU A 401 -12.29 -9.92 10.25
N ILE A 402 -12.42 -9.07 11.28
CA ILE A 402 -13.71 -8.60 11.78
C ILE A 402 -14.26 -7.47 10.92
N GLN A 403 -13.50 -6.40 10.70
CA GLN A 403 -13.92 -5.19 9.99
C GLN A 403 -13.70 -5.31 8.47
N GLY A 404 -12.81 -6.20 8.05
CA GLY A 404 -12.42 -6.38 6.66
C GLY A 404 -11.09 -5.71 6.33
N PHE A 405 -10.51 -6.11 5.21
CA PHE A 405 -9.15 -5.72 4.82
C PHE A 405 -8.94 -4.21 4.65
N GLU A 406 -10.03 -3.50 4.38
CA GLU A 406 -10.01 -2.06 4.24
C GLU A 406 -9.41 -1.39 5.50
N CYS A 407 -9.63 -1.86 6.73
CA CYS A 407 -9.15 -1.16 7.92
C CYS A 407 -7.61 -1.11 8.08
N VAL A 408 -6.86 -1.94 7.35
CA VAL A 408 -5.37 -1.99 7.42
C VAL A 408 -4.70 -1.62 6.10
N LEU A 409 -5.45 -1.56 5.00
CA LEU A 409 -4.99 -1.20 3.66
C LEU A 409 -4.17 0.09 3.59
N PRO A 410 -4.56 1.17 4.30
CA PRO A 410 -3.78 2.41 4.29
C PRO A 410 -2.41 2.32 4.96
N TYR A 411 -2.04 1.18 5.55
CA TYR A 411 -0.83 1.02 6.38
C TYR A 411 0.07 -0.12 5.91
N MET A 412 -0.34 -0.85 4.87
CA MET A 412 0.44 -1.97 4.36
C MET A 412 0.46 -1.96 2.84
N PRO A 413 1.65 -2.07 2.24
CA PRO A 413 1.81 -2.45 0.85
C PRO A 413 1.00 -3.70 0.60
N SER A 414 0.09 -3.60 -0.36
CA SER A 414 -0.83 -4.66 -0.69
C SER A 414 -1.07 -4.68 -2.19
N ALA A 415 -1.57 -5.82 -2.66
CA ALA A 415 -2.03 -5.95 -4.02
C ALA A 415 -3.42 -6.56 -4.03
N ARG A 416 -4.25 -6.06 -4.93
CA ARG A 416 -5.59 -6.58 -5.20
C ARG A 416 -5.72 -6.90 -6.67
N PHE A 417 -6.03 -8.15 -6.96
CA PHE A 417 -6.29 -8.64 -8.31
C PHE A 417 -7.62 -9.38 -8.31
N GLY A 418 -8.69 -8.77 -8.82
CA GLY A 418 -10.03 -9.35 -8.70
C GLY A 418 -10.40 -9.62 -7.24
N ASN A 419 -10.59 -10.89 -6.89
CA ASN A 419 -10.91 -11.35 -5.53
C ASN A 419 -9.66 -11.72 -4.70
N LEU A 420 -8.47 -11.76 -5.31
CA LEU A 420 -7.22 -11.95 -4.60
C LEU A 420 -6.83 -10.64 -3.91
N ILE A 421 -6.48 -10.78 -2.64
CA ILE A 421 -5.87 -9.73 -1.84
C ILE A 421 -4.67 -10.37 -1.16
N THR A 422 -3.51 -9.72 -1.21
CA THR A 422 -2.35 -10.08 -0.40
C THR A 422 -1.68 -8.81 0.13
N ALA A 423 -1.07 -8.93 1.30
CA ALA A 423 -0.23 -7.91 1.92
C ALA A 423 1.16 -8.45 2.26
N ASP A 424 1.42 -9.72 1.92
CA ASP A 424 2.76 -10.26 2.05
C ASP A 424 3.59 -9.76 0.88
N ARG A 425 4.74 -9.18 1.17
CA ARG A 425 5.53 -8.52 0.13
C ARG A 425 6.01 -9.50 -0.94
N GLY A 426 6.44 -10.71 -0.55
CA GLY A 426 6.94 -11.69 -1.52
C GLY A 426 5.84 -12.07 -2.53
N GLU A 427 4.62 -12.21 -2.03
CA GLU A 427 3.44 -12.47 -2.87
C GLU A 427 3.03 -11.24 -3.69
N VAL A 428 3.02 -10.03 -3.11
CA VAL A 428 2.71 -8.78 -3.82
C VAL A 428 3.65 -8.58 -5.01
N ASP A 429 4.96 -8.66 -4.79
CA ASP A 429 5.98 -8.46 -5.83
C ASP A 429 5.88 -9.57 -6.88
N GLY A 430 5.71 -10.83 -6.45
CA GLY A 430 5.52 -11.97 -7.32
C GLY A 430 4.30 -11.82 -8.23
N PHE A 431 3.13 -11.47 -7.68
CA PHE A 431 1.91 -11.29 -8.46
C PHE A 431 1.98 -10.09 -9.41
N ARG A 432 2.62 -8.98 -9.00
CA ARG A 432 2.85 -7.83 -9.89
C ARG A 432 3.74 -8.17 -11.08
N LYS A 433 4.82 -8.95 -10.88
CA LYS A 433 5.65 -9.46 -11.98
C LYS A 433 4.82 -10.27 -12.97
N ILE A 434 3.98 -11.17 -12.47
CA ILE A 434 3.09 -11.97 -13.32
C ILE A 434 2.10 -11.07 -14.08
N ALA A 435 1.48 -10.09 -13.40
CA ALA A 435 0.54 -9.16 -14.01
C ALA A 435 1.18 -8.40 -15.19
N ASN A 436 2.36 -7.82 -14.99
CA ASN A 436 3.07 -7.08 -16.04
C ASN A 436 3.43 -7.99 -17.23
N MET A 437 3.96 -9.18 -16.94
CA MET A 437 4.36 -10.15 -17.96
C MET A 437 3.16 -10.64 -18.79
N VAL A 438 2.03 -10.90 -18.14
CA VAL A 438 0.78 -11.29 -18.81
C VAL A 438 0.29 -10.15 -19.70
N HIS A 439 0.32 -8.91 -19.19
CA HIS A 439 -0.10 -7.73 -19.94
C HIS A 439 0.77 -7.48 -21.18
N GLU A 440 2.10 -7.49 -21.03
CA GLU A 440 3.05 -7.33 -22.15
C GLU A 440 2.90 -8.44 -23.19
N TRP A 441 2.82 -9.69 -22.74
CA TRP A 441 2.60 -10.83 -23.62
C TRP A 441 1.28 -10.69 -24.38
N TYR A 442 0.22 -10.25 -23.68
CA TYR A 442 -1.10 -10.09 -24.27
C TYR A 442 -1.13 -9.03 -25.37
N LEU A 443 -0.47 -7.88 -25.15
CA LEU A 443 -0.32 -6.79 -26.12
C LEU A 443 0.61 -7.14 -27.29
N SER A 444 1.56 -8.04 -27.07
CA SER A 444 2.48 -8.46 -28.13
C SER A 444 1.72 -9.21 -29.25
N ASN A 445 2.03 -8.85 -30.50
CA ASN A 445 1.42 -9.44 -31.70
C ASN A 445 2.15 -10.73 -32.17
N ASP A 446 2.97 -11.35 -31.32
CA ASP A 446 3.65 -12.62 -31.62
C ASP A 446 2.64 -13.76 -31.38
N GLU A 447 1.97 -14.19 -32.46
CA GLU A 447 0.88 -15.16 -32.44
C GLU A 447 1.30 -16.59 -32.02
N SER A 448 2.61 -16.85 -31.83
CA SER A 448 3.14 -18.22 -31.73
C SER A 448 3.67 -18.64 -30.36
N LYS A 449 4.01 -17.70 -29.46
CA LYS A 449 4.77 -18.04 -28.26
C LYS A 449 3.91 -18.28 -27.02
N PRO A 450 4.07 -19.45 -26.34
CA PRO A 450 3.45 -19.71 -25.06
C PRO A 450 4.07 -18.84 -23.95
N LEU A 451 3.25 -18.37 -23.01
CA LEU A 451 3.73 -17.72 -21.78
C LEU A 451 3.77 -18.76 -20.66
N SER A 452 4.96 -19.12 -20.17
CA SER A 452 5.11 -20.17 -19.16
C SER A 452 5.52 -19.61 -17.80
N ILE A 453 4.74 -19.93 -16.76
CA ILE A 453 4.91 -19.43 -15.40
C ILE A 453 4.95 -20.60 -14.43
N ALA A 454 5.88 -20.59 -13.47
CA ALA A 454 5.91 -21.57 -12.38
C ALA A 454 5.32 -21.00 -11.09
N VAL A 455 4.65 -21.84 -10.31
CA VAL A 455 4.00 -21.47 -9.06
C VAL A 455 4.39 -22.48 -7.99
N PHE A 456 5.02 -22.00 -6.93
CA PHE A 456 5.45 -22.82 -5.81
C PHE A 456 4.72 -22.40 -4.54
N GLY A 457 4.74 -23.28 -3.53
CA GLY A 457 4.04 -23.05 -2.28
C GLY A 457 3.54 -24.34 -1.64
N GLN A 458 3.20 -24.27 -0.36
CA GLN A 458 2.68 -25.43 0.37
C GLN A 458 1.40 -26.00 -0.29
N PRO A 459 1.12 -27.30 -0.12
CA PRO A 459 -0.17 -27.87 -0.49
C PRO A 459 -1.33 -27.08 0.12
N GLY A 460 -2.28 -26.66 -0.71
CA GLY A 460 -3.41 -25.85 -0.27
C GLY A 460 -3.07 -24.40 0.07
N SER A 461 -1.92 -23.84 -0.31
CA SER A 461 -1.60 -22.42 -0.05
C SER A 461 -2.43 -21.42 -0.88
N GLY A 462 -3.19 -21.89 -1.88
CA GLY A 462 -3.99 -21.05 -2.77
C GLY A 462 -3.36 -20.79 -4.14
N LYS A 463 -2.40 -21.62 -4.57
CA LYS A 463 -1.61 -21.46 -5.81
C LYS A 463 -2.43 -21.14 -7.06
N SER A 464 -3.34 -22.05 -7.43
CA SER A 464 -4.16 -21.89 -8.63
C SER A 464 -5.07 -20.67 -8.52
N PHE A 465 -5.66 -20.43 -7.34
CA PHE A 465 -6.52 -19.27 -7.10
C PHE A 465 -5.78 -17.95 -7.30
N GLY A 466 -4.61 -17.78 -6.68
CA GLY A 466 -3.86 -16.53 -6.74
C GLY A 466 -3.50 -16.13 -8.18
N VAL A 467 -2.84 -17.02 -8.91
CA VAL A 467 -2.43 -16.74 -10.30
C VAL A 467 -3.62 -16.59 -11.24
N LYS A 468 -4.69 -17.36 -11.05
CA LYS A 468 -5.92 -17.26 -11.84
C LYS A 468 -6.58 -15.90 -11.70
N GLU A 469 -6.71 -15.39 -10.47
CA GLU A 469 -7.30 -14.06 -10.22
C GLU A 469 -6.44 -12.94 -10.83
N VAL A 470 -5.10 -13.03 -10.73
CA VAL A 470 -4.19 -12.09 -11.40
C VAL A 470 -4.43 -12.06 -12.91
N ILE A 471 -4.30 -13.21 -13.58
CA ILE A 471 -4.44 -13.27 -15.04
C ILE A 471 -5.82 -12.79 -15.49
N LYS A 472 -6.88 -13.24 -14.83
CA LYS A 472 -8.25 -12.81 -15.15
C LYS A 472 -8.45 -11.32 -14.96
N SER A 473 -7.90 -10.72 -13.91
CA SER A 473 -8.02 -9.28 -13.68
C SER A 473 -7.37 -8.44 -14.77
N ILE A 474 -6.25 -8.92 -15.35
CA ILE A 474 -5.57 -8.25 -16.45
C ILE A 474 -6.34 -8.43 -17.77
N LEU A 475 -6.75 -9.66 -18.08
CA LEU A 475 -7.39 -9.97 -19.37
C LEU A 475 -8.87 -9.55 -19.46
N ALA A 476 -9.57 -9.38 -18.33
CA ALA A 476 -10.96 -8.93 -18.29
C ALA A 476 -11.15 -7.51 -18.86
N ALA A 477 -10.08 -6.70 -18.89
CA ALA A 477 -10.12 -5.34 -19.41
C ALA A 477 -10.41 -5.28 -20.94
N ASP A 478 -10.10 -6.34 -21.69
CA ASP A 478 -10.06 -6.31 -23.16
C ASP A 478 -11.17 -7.13 -23.85
N GLY A 479 -12.15 -7.64 -23.11
CA GLY A 479 -13.37 -8.24 -23.67
C GLY A 479 -13.21 -9.51 -24.52
N LYS A 480 -12.01 -10.10 -24.60
CA LYS A 480 -11.78 -11.39 -25.28
C LYS A 480 -12.26 -12.57 -24.43
N GLY A 481 -12.68 -13.64 -25.11
CA GLY A 481 -13.01 -14.92 -24.47
C GLY A 481 -11.74 -15.56 -23.86
N ILE A 482 -11.81 -15.87 -22.56
CA ILE A 482 -10.77 -16.58 -21.81
C ILE A 482 -11.31 -17.97 -21.49
N THR A 483 -10.49 -19.00 -21.67
CA THR A 483 -10.88 -20.37 -21.32
C THR A 483 -9.89 -20.97 -20.33
N ASP A 484 -10.41 -21.40 -19.18
CA ASP A 484 -9.65 -22.07 -18.14
C ASP A 484 -9.57 -23.58 -18.45
N LEU A 485 -8.36 -24.14 -18.44
CA LEU A 485 -8.09 -25.57 -18.58
C LEU A 485 -7.23 -26.02 -17.40
N GLU A 486 -7.66 -27.04 -16.66
CA GLU A 486 -6.94 -27.57 -15.51
C GLU A 486 -6.63 -29.05 -15.73
N PHE A 487 -5.35 -29.42 -15.68
CA PHE A 487 -4.85 -30.78 -15.85
C PHE A 487 -3.99 -31.14 -14.63
N ASN A 488 -4.38 -32.20 -13.91
CA ASN A 488 -3.58 -32.72 -12.81
C ASN A 488 -2.71 -33.88 -13.30
N LEU A 489 -1.39 -33.68 -13.26
CA LEU A 489 -0.41 -34.61 -13.84
C LEU A 489 -0.20 -35.88 -13.00
N SER A 490 -0.59 -35.91 -11.73
CA SER A 490 -0.59 -37.16 -10.96
C SER A 490 -1.71 -38.13 -11.34
N GLN A 491 -2.72 -37.65 -12.07
CA GLN A 491 -3.79 -38.49 -12.60
C GLN A 491 -3.44 -39.11 -13.95
N PHE A 492 -2.39 -38.60 -14.61
CA PHE A 492 -1.94 -39.08 -15.91
C PHE A 492 -1.12 -40.36 -15.73
N ARG A 493 -1.33 -41.33 -16.63
CA ARG A 493 -0.70 -42.65 -16.57
C ARG A 493 0.24 -42.89 -17.73
N GLU A 494 -0.01 -42.27 -18.87
CA GLU A 494 0.73 -42.47 -20.11
C GLU A 494 0.92 -41.15 -20.90
N GLU A 495 1.90 -41.12 -21.81
CA GLU A 495 2.21 -39.92 -22.59
C GLU A 495 1.05 -39.44 -23.49
N THR A 496 0.14 -40.36 -23.85
CA THR A 496 -1.10 -40.10 -24.59
C THR A 496 -2.06 -39.20 -23.81
N ASP A 497 -2.10 -39.28 -22.48
CA ASP A 497 -2.92 -38.39 -21.64
C ASP A 497 -2.47 -36.93 -21.80
N LEU A 498 -1.15 -36.70 -21.75
CA LEU A 498 -0.57 -35.37 -21.97
C LEU A 498 -0.77 -34.88 -23.41
N ARG A 499 -0.72 -35.80 -24.39
CA ARG A 499 -1.02 -35.48 -25.78
C ARG A 499 -2.46 -35.01 -25.97
N HIS A 500 -3.43 -35.73 -25.39
CA HIS A 500 -4.83 -35.31 -25.43
C HIS A 500 -5.03 -33.93 -24.78
N ALA A 501 -4.33 -33.63 -23.69
CA ALA A 501 -4.34 -32.29 -23.09
C ALA A 501 -3.85 -31.22 -24.08
N PHE A 502 -2.75 -31.46 -24.79
CA PHE A 502 -2.24 -30.55 -25.83
C PHE A 502 -3.21 -30.37 -27.00
N GLU A 503 -3.94 -31.41 -27.40
CA GLU A 503 -4.98 -31.31 -28.44
C GLU A 503 -6.15 -30.43 -28.01
N VAL A 504 -6.62 -30.58 -26.76
CA VAL A 504 -7.68 -29.74 -26.18
C VAL A 504 -7.24 -28.27 -26.15
N ILE A 505 -6.03 -27.99 -25.68
CA ILE A 505 -5.47 -26.63 -25.63
C ILE A 505 -5.43 -26.01 -27.03
N ARG A 506 -4.89 -26.75 -28.00
CA ARG A 506 -4.81 -26.31 -29.39
C ARG A 506 -6.18 -26.01 -29.99
N GLY A 507 -7.18 -26.85 -29.70
CA GLY A 507 -8.56 -26.64 -30.15
C GLY A 507 -9.13 -25.30 -29.68
N LYS A 508 -8.83 -24.90 -28.43
CA LYS A 508 -9.26 -23.61 -27.85
C LYS A 508 -8.49 -22.41 -28.39
N ALA A 509 -7.18 -22.55 -28.60
CA ALA A 509 -6.40 -21.49 -29.23
C ALA A 509 -6.92 -21.15 -30.65
N LEU A 510 -7.37 -22.15 -31.41
CA LEU A 510 -7.94 -21.97 -32.74
C LEU A 510 -9.29 -21.24 -32.75
N SER A 511 -10.08 -21.32 -31.66
CA SER A 511 -11.36 -20.60 -31.53
C SER A 511 -11.21 -19.13 -31.14
N ARG A 512 -9.99 -18.56 -31.22
CA ARG A 512 -9.64 -17.18 -30.82
C ARG A 512 -9.87 -16.87 -29.33
N GLU A 513 -10.07 -17.89 -28.51
CA GLU A 513 -10.04 -17.76 -27.05
C GLU A 513 -8.59 -17.82 -26.57
N VAL A 514 -8.27 -17.13 -25.47
CA VAL A 514 -6.95 -17.24 -24.83
C VAL A 514 -7.02 -18.38 -23.81
N PRO A 515 -6.35 -19.53 -24.04
CA PRO A 515 -6.34 -20.61 -23.07
C PRO A 515 -5.41 -20.26 -21.90
N ILE A 516 -5.95 -20.33 -20.68
CA ILE A 516 -5.19 -20.34 -19.43
C ILE A 516 -5.13 -21.78 -18.96
N VAL A 517 -3.95 -22.36 -19.00
CA VAL A 517 -3.72 -23.80 -18.78
C VAL A 517 -2.97 -23.99 -17.47
N PHE A 518 -3.55 -24.75 -16.56
CA PHE A 518 -2.93 -25.15 -15.30
C PHE A 518 -2.48 -26.61 -15.40
N PHE A 519 -1.19 -26.84 -15.22
CA PHE A 519 -0.61 -28.16 -14.99
C PHE A 519 -0.30 -28.30 -13.50
N ASP A 520 -1.24 -28.90 -12.76
CA ASP A 520 -1.11 -29.15 -11.33
C ASP A 520 -0.28 -30.41 -11.07
N GLU A 521 0.44 -30.41 -9.96
CA GLU A 521 1.38 -31.47 -9.57
C GLU A 521 2.39 -31.81 -10.68
N PHE A 522 2.94 -30.80 -11.35
CA PHE A 522 3.92 -31.00 -12.43
C PHE A 522 5.22 -31.67 -11.98
N ASP A 523 5.48 -31.59 -10.69
CA ASP A 523 6.61 -32.20 -10.00
C ASP A 523 6.33 -33.65 -9.54
N SER A 524 5.22 -34.24 -9.99
CA SER A 524 4.89 -35.65 -9.76
C SER A 524 5.81 -36.62 -10.51
N THR A 525 5.82 -37.87 -10.03
CA THR A 525 6.58 -38.99 -10.60
C THR A 525 5.88 -39.51 -11.86
N PHE A 526 6.65 -39.81 -12.91
CA PHE A 526 6.18 -40.52 -14.10
C PHE A 526 7.17 -41.64 -14.44
N GLN A 527 6.65 -42.85 -14.69
CA GLN A 527 7.48 -44.05 -14.93
C GLN A 527 8.57 -44.25 -13.86
N GLU A 528 8.18 -44.15 -12.57
CA GLU A 528 9.07 -44.27 -11.40
C GLU A 528 10.20 -43.22 -11.32
N ARG A 529 10.20 -42.23 -12.23
CA ARG A 529 11.16 -41.13 -12.25
C ARG A 529 10.55 -39.86 -11.66
N GLU A 530 11.16 -39.33 -10.61
CA GLU A 530 10.81 -38.01 -10.07
C GLU A 530 10.94 -36.94 -11.17
N LEU A 531 10.02 -35.98 -11.19
CA LEU A 531 9.96 -34.95 -12.24
C LEU A 531 9.86 -35.54 -13.67
N GLY A 532 9.37 -36.77 -13.81
CA GLY A 532 9.37 -37.51 -15.07
C GLY A 532 8.54 -36.83 -16.17
N TRP A 533 7.60 -35.97 -15.81
CA TRP A 533 6.81 -35.18 -16.76
C TRP A 533 7.55 -33.98 -17.37
N LEU A 534 8.50 -33.37 -16.64
CA LEU A 534 9.17 -32.13 -17.08
C LEU A 534 9.82 -32.20 -18.48
N PRO A 535 10.54 -33.28 -18.85
CA PRO A 535 11.14 -33.40 -20.19
C PRO A 535 10.12 -33.26 -21.33
N HIS A 536 8.88 -33.70 -21.11
CA HIS A 536 7.82 -33.65 -22.12
C HIS A 536 7.30 -32.22 -22.34
N PHE A 537 7.50 -31.32 -21.37
CA PHE A 537 7.07 -29.93 -21.48
C PHE A 537 8.09 -29.01 -22.14
N ILE A 538 9.39 -29.29 -22.04
CA ILE A 538 10.48 -28.38 -22.46
C ILE A 538 10.28 -27.85 -23.88
N LYS A 539 10.05 -28.74 -24.85
CA LYS A 539 9.84 -28.35 -26.25
C LYS A 539 8.51 -27.58 -26.44
N PRO A 540 7.36 -28.08 -25.93
CA PRO A 540 6.10 -27.33 -25.95
C PRO A 540 6.22 -25.89 -25.46
N ILE A 541 6.91 -25.64 -24.35
CA ILE A 541 6.98 -24.31 -23.74
C ILE A 541 8.10 -23.41 -24.30
N LYS A 542 9.18 -23.98 -24.84
CA LYS A 542 10.24 -23.19 -25.50
C LYS A 542 9.86 -22.81 -26.92
N GLU A 543 9.29 -23.75 -27.67
CA GLU A 543 9.09 -23.63 -29.12
C GLU A 543 7.61 -23.46 -29.51
N GLY A 544 6.67 -23.65 -28.58
CA GLY A 544 5.24 -23.64 -28.90
C GLY A 544 4.80 -24.86 -29.72
N LYS A 545 5.54 -25.98 -29.65
CA LYS A 545 5.33 -27.18 -30.47
C LYS A 545 5.52 -28.47 -29.68
N TYR A 546 4.76 -29.49 -30.02
CA TYR A 546 4.89 -30.84 -29.44
C TYR A 546 4.95 -31.91 -30.52
N LYS A 547 5.45 -33.10 -30.17
CA LYS A 547 5.49 -34.26 -31.07
C LYS A 547 4.24 -35.13 -30.87
N ASP A 548 3.58 -35.46 -31.97
CA ASP A 548 2.54 -36.47 -32.06
C ASP A 548 3.05 -37.59 -32.99
N GLY A 549 3.64 -38.62 -32.40
CA GLY A 549 4.37 -39.65 -33.14
C GLY A 549 5.53 -39.04 -33.95
N ALA A 550 5.48 -39.19 -35.27
CA ALA A 550 6.47 -38.63 -36.19
C ALA A 550 6.18 -37.17 -36.61
N VAL A 551 5.00 -36.63 -36.26
CA VAL A 551 4.54 -35.32 -36.72
C VAL A 551 4.75 -34.26 -35.64
N GLU A 552 5.25 -33.10 -36.04
CA GLU A 552 5.32 -31.93 -35.16
C GLU A 552 4.03 -31.11 -35.28
N ARG A 553 3.40 -30.79 -34.14
CA ARG A 553 2.16 -30.01 -34.09
C ARG A 553 2.36 -28.73 -33.27
N PRO A 554 1.71 -27.61 -33.65
CA PRO A 554 1.71 -26.41 -32.83
C PRO A 554 0.86 -26.60 -31.58
N LEU A 555 1.36 -26.14 -30.44
CA LEU A 555 0.60 -26.08 -29.18
C LEU A 555 -0.38 -24.91 -29.19
N GLY A 556 0.03 -23.78 -29.79
CA GLY A 556 -0.77 -22.56 -29.90
C GLY A 556 -0.42 -21.50 -28.84
N ARG A 557 -0.97 -20.30 -29.02
CA ARG A 557 -0.82 -19.17 -28.08
C ARG A 557 -1.64 -19.45 -26.82
N GLY A 558 -1.03 -19.30 -25.65
CA GLY A 558 -1.67 -19.55 -24.37
C GLY A 558 -0.79 -19.17 -23.19
N ILE A 559 -1.40 -19.14 -22.00
CA ILE A 559 -0.70 -18.93 -20.72
C ILE A 559 -0.68 -20.28 -20.00
N TYR A 560 0.51 -20.79 -19.70
CA TYR A 560 0.77 -22.12 -19.16
C TYR A 560 1.38 -21.99 -17.77
N ILE A 561 0.69 -22.56 -16.78
CA ILE A 561 0.97 -22.37 -15.37
C ILE A 561 1.31 -23.72 -14.76
N PHE A 562 2.54 -23.85 -14.27
CA PHE A 562 3.08 -25.07 -13.67
C PHE A 562 2.99 -24.95 -12.16
N ILE A 563 2.12 -25.73 -11.53
CA ILE A 563 1.86 -25.65 -10.09
C ILE A 563 2.53 -26.84 -9.37
N GLY A 564 3.54 -26.54 -8.55
CA GLY A 564 4.31 -27.54 -7.81
C GLY A 564 3.74 -27.80 -6.42
N GLY A 565 3.72 -29.06 -6.01
CA GLY A 565 3.25 -29.51 -4.69
C GLY A 565 4.36 -29.93 -3.73
N THR A 566 5.54 -30.29 -4.24
CA THR A 566 6.62 -30.95 -3.48
C THR A 566 7.59 -29.97 -2.81
N LYS A 567 7.82 -28.80 -3.42
CA LYS A 567 8.71 -27.75 -2.89
C LYS A 567 7.92 -26.49 -2.55
N THR A 568 8.34 -25.82 -1.48
CA THR A 568 7.62 -24.67 -0.91
C THR A 568 7.96 -23.34 -1.57
N ASN A 569 9.08 -23.24 -2.28
CA ASN A 569 9.49 -22.05 -3.03
C ASN A 569 10.40 -22.46 -4.20
N HIS A 570 10.62 -21.51 -5.11
CA HIS A 570 11.48 -21.62 -6.28
C HIS A 570 12.92 -22.02 -5.93
N ASP A 571 13.51 -21.39 -4.92
CA ASP A 571 14.92 -21.58 -4.59
C ASP A 571 15.19 -23.00 -4.09
N ASP A 572 14.28 -23.57 -3.30
CA ASP A 572 14.34 -24.96 -2.84
C ASP A 572 14.19 -25.95 -4.02
N PHE A 573 13.43 -25.60 -5.05
CA PHE A 573 13.30 -26.42 -6.25
C PHE A 573 14.60 -26.44 -7.09
N PHE A 574 15.25 -25.29 -7.23
CA PHE A 574 16.45 -25.10 -8.03
C PHE A 574 17.77 -25.08 -7.25
N LYS A 575 17.75 -25.38 -5.94
CA LYS A 575 18.91 -25.32 -5.04
C LYS A 575 20.13 -26.10 -5.55
N SER A 576 19.89 -27.22 -6.23
CA SER A 576 20.94 -28.06 -6.83
C SER A 576 21.66 -27.41 -8.02
N LEU A 577 21.16 -26.30 -8.56
CA LEU A 577 21.82 -25.51 -9.60
C LEU A 577 22.74 -24.42 -9.02
N SER A 578 22.50 -23.99 -7.78
CA SER A 578 23.15 -22.82 -7.17
C SER A 578 24.47 -23.14 -6.48
N ASN A 579 24.57 -24.34 -5.88
CA ASN A 579 25.80 -24.80 -5.26
C ASN A 579 26.66 -25.44 -6.35
N GLY A 580 27.78 -24.81 -6.72
CA GLY A 580 28.77 -25.34 -7.66
C GLY A 580 29.52 -26.58 -7.16
N ASP A 581 28.97 -27.29 -6.17
CA ASP A 581 29.56 -28.49 -5.58
C ASP A 581 29.05 -29.75 -6.31
N ASP A 582 29.98 -30.43 -6.96
CA ASP A 582 29.84 -31.74 -7.64
C ASP A 582 29.60 -32.92 -6.65
N SER A 583 29.40 -32.64 -5.36
CA SER A 583 29.46 -33.62 -4.28
C SER A 583 28.13 -34.37 -4.03
N GLY A 584 27.35 -34.59 -5.10
CA GLY A 584 26.09 -35.35 -5.08
C GLY A 584 25.20 -34.96 -6.26
N GLY A 585 25.56 -35.42 -7.47
CA GLY A 585 24.89 -35.03 -8.71
C GLY A 585 23.38 -35.26 -8.68
N ASP A 586 22.60 -34.17 -8.58
CA ASP A 586 21.14 -34.22 -8.75
C ASP A 586 20.84 -34.83 -10.14
N PRO A 587 20.23 -36.02 -10.23
CA PRO A 587 19.96 -36.69 -11.50
C PRO A 587 18.96 -35.91 -12.38
N HIS A 588 18.33 -34.88 -11.83
CA HIS A 588 17.41 -33.98 -12.50
C HIS A 588 18.04 -32.61 -12.86
N ARG A 589 19.34 -32.40 -12.61
CA ARG A 589 20.02 -31.11 -12.85
C ARG A 589 19.73 -30.53 -14.24
N LYS A 590 19.98 -31.32 -15.28
CA LYS A 590 19.80 -30.88 -16.67
C LYS A 590 18.34 -30.53 -17.01
N VAL A 591 17.38 -31.35 -16.58
CA VAL A 591 15.96 -31.07 -16.86
C VAL A 591 15.47 -29.84 -16.08
N LYS A 592 15.94 -29.63 -14.86
CA LYS A 592 15.65 -28.41 -14.08
C LYS A 592 16.25 -27.18 -14.76
N GLU A 593 17.48 -27.24 -15.25
CA GLU A 593 18.11 -26.16 -16.00
C GLU A 593 17.35 -25.83 -17.29
N ASP A 594 16.97 -26.85 -18.06
CA ASP A 594 16.16 -26.71 -19.26
C ASP A 594 14.79 -26.11 -18.98
N PHE A 595 14.16 -26.49 -17.86
CA PHE A 595 12.89 -25.94 -17.42
C PHE A 595 13.02 -24.48 -16.96
N ARG A 596 14.04 -24.18 -16.13
CA ARG A 596 14.32 -22.82 -15.65
C ARG A 596 14.52 -21.84 -16.80
N THR A 597 15.28 -22.23 -17.82
CA THR A 597 15.51 -21.40 -19.02
C THR A 597 14.28 -21.24 -19.90
N ALA A 598 13.29 -22.13 -19.78
CA ALA A 598 12.05 -22.06 -20.53
C ALA A 598 10.99 -21.16 -19.88
N LEU A 599 10.99 -21.07 -18.55
CA LEU A 599 10.07 -20.22 -17.80
C LEU A 599 10.27 -18.74 -18.13
N LYS A 600 9.18 -17.99 -18.09
CA LYS A 600 9.19 -16.52 -18.20
C LYS A 600 9.09 -15.84 -16.85
N GLY A 601 8.49 -16.51 -15.86
CA GLY A 601 8.38 -16.01 -14.50
C GLY A 601 8.04 -17.11 -13.51
N TYR A 602 8.10 -16.75 -12.23
CA TYR A 602 7.62 -17.60 -11.14
C TYR A 602 7.00 -16.76 -10.03
N VAL A 603 6.22 -17.40 -9.16
CA VAL A 603 5.71 -16.83 -7.91
C VAL A 603 5.68 -17.88 -6.81
N ASP A 604 6.10 -17.48 -5.61
CA ASP A 604 6.07 -18.30 -4.41
C ASP A 604 4.89 -17.87 -3.53
N ILE A 605 4.06 -18.83 -3.11
CA ILE A 605 2.83 -18.59 -2.34
C ILE A 605 2.95 -19.24 -0.97
N LEU A 606 2.90 -18.42 0.07
CA LEU A 606 3.32 -18.78 1.42
C LEU A 606 2.26 -19.61 2.16
N GLY A 607 0.98 -19.33 1.91
CA GLY A 607 -0.14 -20.00 2.57
C GLY A 607 -0.36 -19.55 4.03
N PRO A 608 -1.33 -20.13 4.76
CA PRO A 608 -1.78 -19.56 6.03
C PRO A 608 -0.94 -19.94 7.26
N SER A 609 -0.06 -20.93 7.17
CA SER A 609 0.77 -21.37 8.29
C SER A 609 1.95 -20.42 8.50
N GLN A 610 2.49 -20.40 9.73
CA GLN A 610 3.74 -19.73 10.04
C GLN A 610 4.91 -20.47 9.37
N LEU A 611 5.79 -19.75 8.69
CA LEU A 611 6.96 -20.33 7.99
C LEU A 611 8.27 -20.30 8.81
N GLY A 612 8.30 -19.53 9.90
CA GLY A 612 9.43 -19.43 10.83
C GLY A 612 9.23 -18.32 11.85
N ASP A 613 10.19 -18.11 12.76
CA ASP A 613 10.06 -17.10 13.82
C ASP A 613 9.94 -15.68 13.26
N GLN A 614 10.57 -15.41 12.11
CA GLN A 614 10.50 -14.12 11.42
C GLN A 614 9.09 -13.80 10.88
N ASP A 615 8.29 -14.84 10.63
CA ASP A 615 6.94 -14.74 10.07
C ASP A 615 5.87 -14.60 11.18
N MET A 616 6.25 -14.65 12.47
CA MET A 616 5.32 -14.60 13.62
C MET A 616 4.35 -13.41 13.58
N ASN A 617 4.78 -12.28 13.03
CA ASN A 617 3.97 -11.08 12.94
C ASN A 617 3.20 -10.95 11.62
N TYR A 618 3.65 -11.61 10.55
CA TYR A 618 3.03 -11.55 9.22
C TYR A 618 1.96 -12.62 9.01
N PHE A 619 2.22 -13.85 9.45
CA PHE A 619 1.30 -14.96 9.24
C PHE A 619 -0.12 -14.69 9.76
N PRO A 620 -0.35 -14.00 10.91
CA PRO A 620 -1.70 -13.73 11.38
C PRO A 620 -2.44 -12.77 10.45
N ILE A 621 -1.74 -11.77 9.90
CA ILE A 621 -2.31 -10.82 8.95
C ILE A 621 -2.64 -11.53 7.63
N ARG A 622 -1.69 -12.29 7.08
CA ARG A 622 -1.88 -13.11 5.87
C ARG A 622 -3.07 -14.05 6.03
N ARG A 623 -3.20 -14.69 7.19
CA ARG A 623 -4.32 -15.57 7.51
C ARG A 623 -5.64 -14.82 7.69
N ALA A 624 -5.63 -13.63 8.29
CA ALA A 624 -6.82 -12.80 8.44
C ALA A 624 -7.40 -12.43 7.07
N ILE A 625 -6.55 -12.02 6.13
CA ILE A 625 -6.93 -11.71 4.74
C ILE A 625 -7.60 -12.93 4.08
N LEU A 626 -6.97 -14.10 4.20
CA LEU A 626 -7.48 -15.35 3.64
C LEU A 626 -8.85 -15.73 4.24
N LEU A 627 -8.96 -15.75 5.57
CA LEU A 627 -10.20 -16.08 6.28
C LEU A 627 -11.31 -15.10 5.94
N ARG A 628 -11.00 -13.79 5.89
CA ARG A 628 -11.94 -12.75 5.49
C ARG A 628 -12.47 -13.01 4.08
N SER A 629 -11.58 -13.30 3.13
CA SER A 629 -11.94 -13.63 1.75
C SER A 629 -12.82 -14.88 1.67
N MET A 630 -12.51 -15.94 2.43
CA MET A 630 -13.35 -17.14 2.50
C MET A 630 -14.75 -16.83 3.03
N LEU A 631 -14.86 -16.10 4.13
CA LEU A 631 -16.14 -15.75 4.74
C LEU A 631 -17.02 -14.93 3.78
N GLU A 632 -16.45 -13.96 3.08
CA GLU A 632 -17.19 -13.14 2.11
C GLU A 632 -17.58 -13.94 0.85
N ARG A 633 -16.64 -14.70 0.27
CA ARG A 633 -16.82 -15.34 -1.05
C ARG A 633 -17.56 -16.67 -0.98
N ILE A 634 -17.20 -17.51 -0.02
CA ILE A 634 -17.68 -18.89 0.13
C ILE A 634 -18.92 -18.89 1.03
N PHE A 635 -18.83 -18.27 2.20
CA PHE A 635 -19.91 -18.25 3.21
C PHE A 635 -20.87 -17.06 3.07
N LYS A 636 -20.71 -16.25 2.03
CA LYS A 636 -21.64 -15.17 1.61
C LYS A 636 -21.86 -14.07 2.67
N PHE A 637 -20.90 -13.83 3.55
CA PHE A 637 -20.93 -12.63 4.40
C PHE A 637 -20.85 -11.38 3.54
N ALA A 638 -21.52 -10.31 3.97
CA ALA A 638 -21.56 -9.06 3.22
C ALA A 638 -20.17 -8.42 3.13
N LYS A 639 -19.72 -8.14 1.90
CA LYS A 639 -18.41 -7.57 1.61
C LYS A 639 -18.22 -6.23 2.34
N GLY A 640 -17.09 -6.08 3.03
CA GLY A 640 -16.73 -4.86 3.77
C GLY A 640 -17.63 -4.52 4.97
N LYS A 641 -18.51 -5.44 5.40
CA LYS A 641 -19.31 -5.28 6.63
C LYS A 641 -18.65 -5.98 7.82
N PRO A 642 -18.81 -5.47 9.05
CA PRO A 642 -18.30 -6.15 10.23
C PRO A 642 -18.85 -7.57 10.36
N ILE A 643 -18.01 -8.53 10.75
CA ILE A 643 -18.39 -9.91 11.06
C ILE A 643 -18.26 -10.11 12.57
N GLU A 644 -19.37 -10.40 13.23
CA GLU A 644 -19.38 -10.69 14.66
C GLU A 644 -18.92 -12.13 14.94
N MET A 645 -18.01 -12.29 15.90
CA MET A 645 -17.41 -13.58 16.23
C MET A 645 -16.86 -13.57 17.67
N ASP A 646 -17.05 -14.68 18.38
CA ASP A 646 -16.48 -14.87 19.72
C ASP A 646 -14.95 -14.76 19.71
N THR A 647 -14.39 -14.12 20.75
CA THR A 647 -12.94 -13.91 20.89
C THR A 647 -12.15 -15.22 20.79
N GLY A 648 -12.65 -16.31 21.38
CA GLY A 648 -11.99 -17.61 21.31
C GLY A 648 -11.90 -18.16 19.89
N VAL A 649 -12.98 -18.07 19.11
CA VAL A 649 -13.02 -18.48 17.70
C VAL A 649 -12.03 -17.64 16.88
N ARG A 650 -12.09 -16.32 17.04
CA ARG A 650 -11.20 -15.38 16.35
C ARG A 650 -9.73 -15.72 16.61
N ASN A 651 -9.38 -15.93 17.88
CA ASN A 651 -8.00 -16.20 18.27
C ASN A 651 -7.52 -17.57 17.78
N ALA A 652 -8.38 -18.60 17.85
CA ALA A 652 -8.04 -19.95 17.40
C ALA A 652 -7.77 -19.99 15.89
N LEU A 653 -8.62 -19.32 15.10
CA LEU A 653 -8.44 -19.24 13.65
C LEU A 653 -7.17 -18.47 13.27
N LEU A 654 -6.91 -17.32 13.91
CA LEU A 654 -5.80 -16.43 13.53
C LEU A 654 -4.42 -16.88 14.03
N PHE A 655 -4.31 -17.28 15.30
CA PHE A 655 -3.01 -17.36 15.99
C PHE A 655 -2.46 -18.77 16.16
N THR A 656 -3.21 -19.81 15.77
CA THR A 656 -2.69 -21.17 15.75
C THR A 656 -1.57 -21.30 14.71
N PRO A 657 -0.31 -21.56 15.08
CA PRO A 657 0.83 -21.46 14.15
C PRO A 657 0.69 -22.28 12.86
N THR A 658 0.17 -23.51 12.96
CA THR A 658 0.17 -24.45 11.82
C THR A 658 -1.20 -25.08 11.56
N VAL A 659 -1.51 -25.26 10.27
CA VAL A 659 -2.63 -26.06 9.77
C VAL A 659 -2.11 -27.11 8.79
N LEU A 660 -2.72 -28.29 8.74
CA LEU A 660 -2.15 -29.45 8.03
C LEU A 660 -2.14 -29.33 6.50
N HIS A 661 -3.17 -28.70 5.90
CA HIS A 661 -3.38 -28.65 4.45
C HIS A 661 -3.60 -27.22 3.95
N GLY A 662 -2.93 -26.24 4.58
CA GLY A 662 -3.02 -24.83 4.20
C GLY A 662 -4.45 -24.28 4.26
N ALA A 663 -4.83 -23.49 3.26
CA ALA A 663 -6.14 -22.86 3.14
C ALA A 663 -7.30 -23.87 3.16
N ARG A 664 -7.09 -25.07 2.61
CA ARG A 664 -8.13 -26.14 2.59
C ARG A 664 -8.48 -26.60 4.01
N SER A 665 -7.51 -26.63 4.92
CA SER A 665 -7.78 -26.94 6.33
C SER A 665 -8.70 -25.89 6.98
N LEU A 666 -8.43 -24.61 6.74
CA LEU A 666 -9.26 -23.52 7.27
C LEU A 666 -10.66 -23.55 6.67
N GLU A 667 -10.76 -23.71 5.36
CA GLU A 667 -12.04 -23.84 4.65
C GLU A 667 -12.86 -25.03 5.15
N SER A 668 -12.23 -26.18 5.38
CA SER A 668 -12.90 -27.38 5.89
C SER A 668 -13.41 -27.20 7.32
N ILE A 669 -12.62 -26.56 8.19
CA ILE A 669 -13.05 -26.20 9.55
C ILE A 669 -14.30 -25.32 9.49
N LEU A 670 -14.29 -24.26 8.68
CA LEU A 670 -15.43 -23.36 8.52
C LEU A 670 -16.65 -24.09 7.92
N SER A 671 -16.44 -24.96 6.93
CA SER A 671 -17.52 -25.68 6.22
C SER A 671 -18.21 -26.73 7.08
N MET A 672 -17.49 -27.38 7.99
CA MET A 672 -18.06 -28.33 8.96
C MET A 672 -18.69 -27.64 10.17
N SER A 673 -18.55 -26.32 10.28
CA SER A 673 -19.09 -25.49 11.37
C SER A 673 -20.48 -24.94 11.01
N LYS A 674 -21.27 -24.56 12.00
CA LYS A 674 -22.61 -23.97 11.84
C LYS A 674 -22.55 -22.46 11.56
N ILE A 675 -21.86 -22.08 10.49
CA ILE A 675 -21.62 -20.68 10.13
C ILE A 675 -22.66 -20.22 9.11
N ASN A 676 -23.38 -19.13 9.42
CA ASN A 676 -24.37 -18.54 8.52
C ASN A 676 -24.13 -17.02 8.40
N ALA A 677 -24.22 -16.50 7.18
CA ALA A 677 -24.11 -15.07 6.93
C ALA A 677 -25.14 -14.28 7.75
N GLY A 678 -24.69 -13.22 8.42
CA GLY A 678 -25.55 -12.34 9.22
C GLY A 678 -25.73 -12.75 10.69
N ASN A 679 -25.28 -13.95 11.09
CA ASN A 679 -25.28 -14.37 12.49
C ASN A 679 -23.87 -14.28 13.11
N PRO A 680 -23.76 -13.95 14.41
CA PRO A 680 -22.49 -14.02 15.12
C PRO A 680 -21.94 -15.44 15.15
N ILE A 681 -20.65 -15.62 14.90
CA ILE A 681 -19.98 -16.93 14.95
C ILE A 681 -19.56 -17.22 16.39
N LYS A 682 -20.20 -18.20 17.02
CA LYS A 682 -19.94 -18.57 18.41
C LYS A 682 -19.01 -19.77 18.53
N VAL A 683 -18.41 -19.95 19.70
CA VAL A 683 -17.55 -21.13 20.00
C VAL A 683 -18.29 -22.45 19.72
N ASN A 684 -19.58 -22.52 20.09
CA ASN A 684 -20.41 -23.71 19.88
C ASN A 684 -20.80 -23.98 18.42
N ASP A 685 -20.57 -23.02 17.52
CA ASP A 685 -20.82 -23.20 16.10
C ASP A 685 -19.65 -23.91 15.41
N ILE A 686 -18.45 -23.87 16.01
CA ILE A 686 -17.25 -24.50 15.44
C ILE A 686 -17.37 -26.04 15.50
N CYS A 687 -16.99 -26.71 14.40
CA CYS A 687 -17.04 -28.16 14.25
C CYS A 687 -16.36 -28.91 15.40
N LYS A 688 -16.78 -30.14 15.71
CA LYS A 688 -16.33 -30.87 16.92
C LYS A 688 -14.81 -31.14 16.91
N GLU A 689 -14.22 -31.33 18.09
CA GLU A 689 -12.78 -31.53 18.25
C GLU A 689 -12.22 -32.64 17.35
N ASP A 690 -12.89 -33.79 17.26
CA ASP A 690 -12.45 -34.91 16.41
C ASP A 690 -12.42 -34.54 14.91
N GLN A 691 -13.36 -33.71 14.46
CA GLN A 691 -13.37 -33.19 13.08
C GLN A 691 -12.26 -32.16 12.88
N ARG A 692 -12.04 -31.27 13.85
CA ARG A 692 -10.96 -30.26 13.80
C ARG A 692 -9.57 -30.89 13.75
N LYS A 693 -9.34 -31.98 14.49
CA LYS A 693 -8.04 -32.68 14.55
C LYS A 693 -7.57 -33.25 13.22
N LEU A 694 -8.47 -33.42 12.25
CA LEU A 694 -8.14 -33.77 10.86
C LEU A 694 -7.43 -32.64 10.11
N HIS A 695 -7.51 -31.40 10.61
CA HIS A 695 -7.02 -30.21 9.93
C HIS A 695 -5.99 -29.42 10.75
N VAL A 696 -6.00 -29.57 12.08
CA VAL A 696 -5.11 -28.88 13.02
C VAL A 696 -4.76 -29.83 14.18
N LYS A 697 -3.47 -30.13 14.35
CA LYS A 697 -2.96 -30.93 15.48
C LYS A 697 -2.37 -30.09 16.61
N ASP A 698 -2.22 -28.79 16.40
CA ASP A 698 -1.64 -27.88 17.38
C ASP A 698 -2.60 -27.69 18.57
N PRO A 699 -2.19 -28.03 19.81
CA PRO A 699 -3.06 -27.91 20.98
C PRO A 699 -3.44 -26.46 21.29
N LYS A 700 -2.68 -25.47 20.79
CA LYS A 700 -3.00 -24.04 20.96
C LYS A 700 -4.35 -23.68 20.34
N PHE A 701 -4.80 -24.36 19.29
CA PHE A 701 -6.11 -24.09 18.70
C PHE A 701 -7.22 -24.24 19.73
N GLU A 702 -7.21 -25.36 20.46
CA GLU A 702 -8.20 -25.63 21.49
C GLU A 702 -8.05 -24.64 22.65
N GLN A 703 -6.81 -24.34 23.06
CA GLN A 703 -6.53 -23.38 24.14
C GLN A 703 -6.98 -21.95 23.81
N TYR A 704 -6.87 -21.51 22.56
CA TYR A 704 -7.41 -20.22 22.12
C TYR A 704 -8.94 -20.28 22.08
N LEU A 705 -9.53 -21.36 21.55
CA LEU A 705 -10.97 -21.50 21.38
C LEU A 705 -11.72 -21.41 22.70
N ASN A 706 -11.18 -22.01 23.76
CA ASN A 706 -11.73 -21.99 25.12
C ASN A 706 -11.16 -20.87 26.02
N GLY A 707 -10.35 -19.96 25.47
CA GLY A 707 -9.82 -18.79 26.18
C GLY A 707 -8.78 -19.09 27.26
N LYS A 708 -8.14 -20.27 27.23
CA LYS A 708 -7.06 -20.63 28.16
C LYS A 708 -5.77 -19.86 27.90
N ILE A 709 -5.56 -19.39 26.67
CA ILE A 709 -4.43 -18.54 26.29
C ILE A 709 -4.92 -17.33 25.48
N ASN A 710 -4.19 -16.23 25.61
CA ASN A 710 -4.44 -14.99 24.85
C ASN A 710 -3.37 -14.83 23.76
N PRO A 711 -3.69 -14.09 22.67
CA PRO A 711 -2.69 -13.76 21.67
C PRO A 711 -1.58 -12.88 22.27
N PRO A 712 -0.34 -13.02 21.81
CA PRO A 712 0.76 -12.16 22.24
C PRO A 712 0.51 -10.71 21.81
N ASN A 713 0.63 -9.75 22.75
CA ASN A 713 0.53 -8.29 22.56
C ASN A 713 -0.51 -7.85 21.52
N ALA A 714 -1.79 -7.89 21.84
CA ALA A 714 -2.87 -7.29 21.02
C ALA A 714 -3.19 -5.84 21.44
N GLU A 715 -2.17 -5.07 21.79
CA GLU A 715 -2.32 -3.69 22.23
C GLU A 715 -2.55 -2.74 21.05
N ARG A 716 -3.30 -1.67 21.32
CA ARG A 716 -3.65 -0.63 20.35
C ARG A 716 -3.03 0.67 20.81
N ASP A 717 -2.21 1.26 19.94
CA ASP A 717 -1.84 2.66 20.09
C ASP A 717 -3.04 3.48 19.60
N GLU A 718 -3.92 3.85 20.53
CA GLU A 718 -5.13 4.61 20.19
C GLU A 718 -4.79 6.00 19.61
N GLN A 719 -3.65 6.59 19.96
CA GLN A 719 -3.24 7.89 19.45
C GLN A 719 -2.82 7.80 17.99
N HIS A 720 -1.92 6.86 17.68
CA HIS A 720 -1.50 6.58 16.32
C HIS A 720 -2.70 6.16 15.48
N TYR A 721 -3.55 5.23 15.97
CA TYR A 721 -4.76 4.80 15.26
C TYR A 721 -5.70 5.95 14.91
N ALA A 722 -5.98 6.84 15.86
CA ALA A 722 -6.84 7.98 15.60
C ALA A 722 -6.19 8.96 14.61
N TRP A 723 -4.88 9.18 14.69
CA TRP A 723 -4.17 10.03 13.72
C TRP A 723 -4.21 9.44 12.31
N ILE A 724 -3.94 8.14 12.11
CA ILE A 724 -3.93 7.59 10.76
C ILE A 724 -5.35 7.32 10.21
N GLU A 725 -6.34 6.99 11.04
CA GLU A 725 -7.75 6.96 10.60
C GLU A 725 -8.15 8.30 9.99
N ARG A 726 -7.79 9.40 10.66
CA ARG A 726 -7.99 10.76 10.15
C ARG A 726 -7.30 10.96 8.81
N LYS A 727 -6.01 10.61 8.70
CA LYS A 727 -5.20 10.81 7.49
C LYS A 727 -5.56 9.92 6.31
N SER A 728 -6.17 8.76 6.53
CA SER A 728 -6.70 7.91 5.45
C SER A 728 -7.79 8.63 4.62
N GLY A 729 -8.44 9.64 5.24
CA GLY A 729 -9.68 10.32 4.84
C GLY A 729 -10.80 9.41 4.38
N ARG A 730 -10.88 8.26 5.06
CA ARG A 730 -12.11 7.50 5.22
C ARG A 730 -12.94 8.11 6.33
N ALA A 731 -14.21 7.70 6.42
CA ALA A 731 -15.04 8.06 7.55
C ALA A 731 -14.48 7.45 8.83
N TYR A 732 -14.26 8.26 9.87
CA TYR A 732 -13.95 7.78 11.22
C TYR A 732 -14.90 8.43 12.23
N LYS A 733 -14.93 7.89 13.44
CA LYS A 733 -15.59 8.53 14.58
C LYS A 733 -14.52 9.12 15.48
N PRO A 734 -14.54 10.43 15.77
CA PRO A 734 -13.58 11.05 16.67
C PRO A 734 -13.54 10.31 18.01
N ARG A 735 -12.33 10.06 18.51
CA ARG A 735 -12.10 9.52 19.85
C ARG A 735 -11.18 10.46 20.63
N PRO A 736 -11.38 10.61 21.95
CA PRO A 736 -10.41 11.28 22.82
C PRO A 736 -9.03 10.62 22.68
N VAL A 737 -8.00 11.42 22.46
CA VAL A 737 -6.60 10.95 22.51
C VAL A 737 -6.28 10.73 23.99
N VAL A 738 -6.22 9.46 24.43
CA VAL A 738 -5.91 9.11 25.83
C VAL A 738 -4.41 9.29 26.05
N HIS A 739 -4.01 10.01 27.11
CA HIS A 739 -2.60 10.21 27.45
C HIS A 739 -1.89 8.87 27.69
N PHE A 740 -0.75 8.67 27.00
CA PHE A 740 0.24 7.68 27.41
C PHE A 740 1.08 8.30 28.54
N ASP A 741 0.99 7.73 29.74
CA ASP A 741 1.86 8.10 30.86
C ASP A 741 3.09 7.19 30.84
N PRO A 742 4.27 7.67 30.41
CA PRO A 742 5.46 6.82 30.22
C PRO A 742 5.97 6.19 31.52
N THR A 743 5.45 6.62 32.68
CA THR A 743 5.87 6.15 34.00
C THR A 743 5.22 4.82 34.43
N THR A 744 4.24 4.30 33.69
CA THR A 744 3.48 3.09 34.10
C THR A 744 3.99 1.75 33.56
N THR A 745 4.99 1.73 32.67
CA THR A 745 5.55 0.48 32.10
C THR A 745 6.81 -0.06 32.81
N SER A 746 6.93 0.13 34.12
CA SER A 746 8.00 -0.50 34.91
C SER A 746 7.50 -1.13 36.22
N ALA A 747 6.60 -2.12 36.15
CA ALA A 747 6.29 -2.95 37.33
C ALA A 747 5.58 -4.28 36.99
N VAL A 748 6.13 -5.14 36.11
CA VAL A 748 5.82 -6.58 36.16
C VAL A 748 7.06 -7.41 35.85
N SER A 749 8.09 -7.29 36.68
CA SER A 749 9.05 -8.39 36.91
C SER A 749 8.55 -9.17 38.14
N GLY A 750 7.63 -10.11 37.91
CA GLY A 750 7.20 -11.05 38.94
C GLY A 750 8.34 -11.98 39.32
N SER A 751 8.95 -11.72 40.47
CA SER A 751 9.87 -12.62 41.17
C SER A 751 9.19 -13.96 41.45
N ALA A 752 9.66 -15.03 40.81
CA ALA A 752 9.37 -16.39 41.25
C ALA A 752 10.36 -16.75 42.37
N SER A 753 9.89 -16.67 43.61
CA SER A 753 10.49 -17.34 44.77
C SER A 753 9.37 -17.99 45.58
N GLY A 754 9.42 -19.32 45.70
CA GLY A 754 8.44 -20.15 46.40
C GLY A 754 8.19 -21.45 45.69
#